data_AF-A0A034VJQ4-F1
#
_entry.id   AF-A0A034VJQ4-F1
#
_cell.length_a   1.000
_cell.length_b   1.000
_cell.length_c   1.000
_cell.angle_alpha   90.00
_cell.angle_beta   90.00
_cell.angle_gamma   90.00
#
_symmetry.space_group_name_H-M   'P 1'
#
loop_
_entity.id
_entity.type
_entity.pdbx_description
1 polymer ?
#
loop_
_entity_poly.entity_id
_entity_poly.type
_entity_poly.pdbx_seq_one_letter_code
_entity_poly.pdbx_strand_id
1 'polypeptide(L)'
;MVHSNEDALNKIPLKSASGLDDEEKNGGEFTSDTAAAEEARREQMRANILKWMKKLTIVLICFIGVALITYVIISLCFSDWSKTSNAQSNNTSINNDTSFTLPSTYNSSLSPDDDSSSSSSSSKNGALASNSTSEGNGSLLATVATTTAATIATAGFGDSAAQPTNTYSATTTGAAPTTTTVDSVPGTPQTTVITAASGATTAKSSPAQPTRKALVLKDSPPLINDKFESKLGVYEQAAVCSDREVCSEIGSHMLDQKGSAVDAAIATLLCNGILTMHSMGIGGGMLMNIFLKDTQHAYSIDAREVAPFAAFQEMFDGKLELSLNGGLSIAVPGELMGYHRAHERFGKLPWKTLVEPSVKLCHEGFYLTHHQWNALNYRWHHMKNNTVLTDVFVNATTGQLFPVGTKIKPQKVLCSTYELLAENGPLDFYNGTLAQMVVEDLKDLGSTVTAYDLESYSADMVSSITMQLGDDILYAVPPISSGTVVANVLSILEGFNLTKADFVGAENQAKTLHRFAEALKYGFAKRWELGDLRFNDVRELVSRLTNPEYGMSIREKINDDKVHKAVFDYGAQFMGEDDAGTSHTVVLAPNGDAVSVTSSVNEYFGASQAGRRTGIVFNSAMNDFSVEGTSNSFGLPAAPSNFIDARKRPMSSMSPMILADRKGNVRLAFGAAGGSKIISSVVEVAARYLWFGQDIKSAIDAPRIHHQLVPNVLQYEFGRFSEEILTLLKQKGHELKPFKDIGSVVCAIAQNDTAIYANADYRKRGGVAGF
;
A
#
# COMPACT_ATOMS: atom_id res chain seq x y z
N MET A 1 -59.48 41.88 16.07
CA MET A 1 -60.67 41.53 16.87
C MET A 1 -60.27 40.41 17.82
N VAL A 2 -60.75 40.42 19.08
CA VAL A 2 -60.67 39.32 20.07
C VAL A 2 -59.23 38.88 20.43
N HIS A 3 -58.62 39.48 21.46
CA HIS A 3 -58.52 38.98 22.86
C HIS A 3 -57.56 37.77 23.00
N SER A 4 -56.37 37.89 23.63
CA SER A 4 -56.02 38.19 25.05
C SER A 4 -56.20 36.96 25.96
N ASN A 5 -55.35 36.65 26.96
CA ASN A 5 -54.71 37.46 28.02
C ASN A 5 -53.21 37.10 28.24
N GLU A 6 -52.31 37.96 28.75
CA GLU A 6 -52.00 38.34 30.17
C GLU A 6 -51.60 37.13 31.06
N ASP A 7 -50.55 37.16 31.92
CA ASP A 7 -49.50 38.14 32.29
C ASP A 7 -48.21 37.34 32.70
N ALA A 8 -47.10 37.78 33.32
CA ALA A 8 -46.63 39.01 34.00
C ALA A 8 -45.07 39.10 33.90
N LEU A 9 -44.39 40.25 33.79
CA LEU A 9 -44.05 41.30 34.79
C LEU A 9 -43.12 40.81 35.95
N ASN A 10 -41.97 41.45 36.28
CA ASN A 10 -41.29 42.60 35.66
C ASN A 10 -39.84 42.86 36.19
N LYS A 11 -39.14 43.82 35.56
CA LYS A 11 -38.11 44.77 36.08
C LYS A 11 -36.66 44.35 36.39
N ILE A 12 -35.78 44.87 35.51
CA ILE A 12 -34.39 45.31 35.77
C ILE A 12 -34.38 46.51 36.74
N PRO A 13 -33.22 46.89 37.33
CA PRO A 13 -32.60 48.16 36.90
C PRO A 13 -31.06 48.15 36.77
N LEU A 14 -30.52 49.07 35.96
CA LEU A 14 -29.09 49.34 35.75
C LEU A 14 -28.62 50.59 36.51
N LYS A 15 -27.38 50.57 37.05
CA LYS A 15 -26.46 51.70 37.36
C LYS A 15 -25.24 51.18 38.19
N SER A 16 -24.07 51.84 38.29
CA SER A 16 -23.28 52.64 37.33
C SER A 16 -21.94 53.09 37.94
N ALA A 17 -20.83 52.87 37.23
CA ALA A 17 -19.56 53.62 37.27
C ALA A 17 -18.62 53.60 38.51
N SER A 18 -17.32 53.75 38.20
CA SER A 18 -16.16 54.16 39.02
C SER A 18 -15.67 53.28 40.17
N GLY A 19 -14.36 52.99 40.12
CA GLY A 19 -13.51 52.33 41.12
C GLY A 19 -12.15 52.03 40.49
N LEU A 20 -11.05 52.37 41.17
CA LEU A 20 -9.67 52.20 40.70
C LEU A 20 -8.85 51.48 41.78
N ASP A 21 -7.77 50.84 41.32
CA ASP A 21 -6.60 50.36 42.05
C ASP A 21 -6.72 49.15 43.02
N ASP A 22 -5.58 48.47 43.16
CA ASP A 22 -5.16 47.46 44.15
C ASP A 22 -6.03 46.21 44.46
N GLU A 23 -5.61 45.04 43.95
CA GLU A 23 -4.79 44.10 44.75
C GLU A 23 -4.17 42.96 43.91
N GLU A 24 -2.84 42.97 43.76
CA GLU A 24 -2.06 41.88 43.17
C GLU A 24 -1.56 40.91 44.26
N LYS A 25 -2.40 39.95 44.68
CA LYS A 25 -2.02 38.74 45.46
C LYS A 25 -3.18 37.76 45.64
N ASN A 26 -3.12 36.59 44.99
CA ASN A 26 -3.61 35.29 45.52
C ASN A 26 -3.37 34.11 44.54
N GLY A 27 -2.20 34.06 43.89
CA GLY A 27 -1.84 33.00 42.93
C GLY A 27 -1.37 31.67 43.56
N GLY A 28 -1.63 31.42 44.85
CA GLY A 28 -0.97 30.36 45.63
C GLY A 28 -1.79 29.10 45.94
N GLU A 29 -3.12 29.18 45.98
CA GLU A 29 -3.96 28.13 46.60
C GLU A 29 -4.66 27.20 45.61
N PHE A 30 -4.80 27.58 44.33
CA PHE A 30 -5.55 26.79 43.34
C PHE A 30 -4.74 25.64 42.68
N THR A 31 -3.44 25.54 42.97
CA THR A 31 -2.50 24.59 42.37
C THR A 31 -2.20 23.37 43.25
N SER A 32 -2.56 23.39 44.54
CA SER A 32 -2.40 22.25 45.45
C SER A 32 -3.49 21.19 45.26
N ASP A 33 -4.76 21.61 45.23
CA ASP A 33 -5.92 20.71 45.07
C ASP A 33 -5.88 19.95 43.73
N THR A 34 -5.40 20.59 42.67
CA THR A 34 -5.28 19.96 41.35
C THR A 34 -4.19 18.89 41.33
N ALA A 35 -3.02 19.14 41.94
CA ALA A 35 -1.95 18.15 42.06
C ALA A 35 -2.38 16.94 42.92
N ALA A 36 -3.02 17.18 44.08
CA ALA A 36 -3.51 16.13 44.96
C ALA A 36 -4.60 15.27 44.30
N ALA A 37 -5.52 15.89 43.55
CA ALA A 37 -6.55 15.19 42.79
C ALA A 37 -5.96 14.34 41.66
N GLU A 38 -4.87 14.76 41.03
CA GLU A 38 -4.21 13.97 39.99
C GLU A 38 -3.40 12.80 40.57
N GLU A 39 -2.72 12.98 41.71
CA GLU A 39 -2.01 11.89 42.41
C GLU A 39 -2.98 10.80 42.87
N ALA A 40 -4.14 11.17 43.44
CA ALA A 40 -5.20 10.23 43.80
C ALA A 40 -5.73 9.44 42.59
N ARG A 41 -5.87 10.07 41.41
CA ARG A 41 -6.23 9.38 40.15
C ARG A 41 -5.14 8.40 39.72
N ARG A 42 -3.87 8.77 39.82
CA ARG A 42 -2.71 7.90 39.50
C ARG A 42 -2.64 6.68 40.43
N GLU A 43 -2.94 6.83 41.72
CA GLU A 43 -3.05 5.70 42.65
C GLU A 43 -4.22 4.77 42.32
N GLN A 44 -5.41 5.32 42.05
CA GLN A 44 -6.58 4.52 41.69
C GLN A 44 -6.37 3.77 40.35
N MET A 45 -5.65 4.38 39.39
CA MET A 45 -5.23 3.72 38.16
C MET A 45 -4.27 2.56 38.43
N ARG A 46 -3.24 2.74 39.28
CA ARG A 46 -2.33 1.66 39.72
C ARG A 46 -3.09 0.51 40.39
N ALA A 47 -4.06 0.81 41.27
CA ALA A 47 -4.89 -0.19 41.93
C ALA A 47 -5.75 -1.00 40.93
N ASN A 48 -6.32 -0.33 39.93
CA ASN A 48 -7.08 -0.98 38.85
C ASN A 48 -6.19 -1.87 37.98
N ILE A 49 -4.98 -1.40 37.61
CA ILE A 49 -3.99 -2.20 36.87
C ILE A 49 -3.61 -3.45 37.67
N LEU A 50 -3.32 -3.33 38.97
CA LEU A 50 -2.96 -4.47 39.82
C LEU A 50 -4.12 -5.49 39.93
N LYS A 51 -5.36 -5.01 39.96
CA LYS A 51 -6.59 -5.84 39.98
C LYS A 51 -6.82 -6.53 38.64
N TRP A 52 -6.48 -5.89 37.52
CA TRP A 52 -6.54 -6.48 36.17
C TRP A 52 -5.44 -7.52 35.97
N MET A 53 -4.19 -7.24 36.36
CA MET A 53 -3.08 -8.20 36.32
C MET A 53 -3.41 -9.46 37.13
N LYS A 54 -3.97 -9.34 38.35
CA LYS A 54 -4.39 -10.49 39.14
C LYS A 54 -5.47 -11.35 38.44
N LYS A 55 -6.42 -10.74 37.73
CA LYS A 55 -7.38 -11.48 36.89
C LYS A 55 -6.68 -12.21 35.74
N LEU A 56 -5.76 -11.53 35.05
CA LEU A 56 -5.00 -12.10 33.93
C LEU A 56 -4.16 -13.31 34.37
N THR A 57 -3.47 -13.22 35.52
CA THR A 57 -2.71 -14.35 36.09
C THR A 57 -3.60 -15.55 36.42
N ILE A 58 -4.79 -15.33 36.99
CA ILE A 58 -5.75 -16.41 37.27
C ILE A 58 -6.21 -17.09 35.96
N VAL A 59 -6.54 -16.31 34.93
CA VAL A 59 -6.91 -16.85 33.61
C VAL A 59 -5.76 -17.67 33.01
N LEU A 60 -4.52 -17.18 33.09
CA LEU A 60 -3.34 -17.88 32.58
C LEU A 60 -3.13 -19.23 33.28
N ILE A 61 -3.27 -19.27 34.61
CA ILE A 61 -3.18 -20.52 35.41
C ILE A 61 -4.28 -21.51 35.00
N CYS A 62 -5.51 -21.04 34.78
CA CYS A 62 -6.60 -21.90 34.29
C CYS A 62 -6.31 -22.48 32.90
N PHE A 63 -5.79 -21.69 31.96
CA PHE A 63 -5.41 -22.18 30.63
C PHE A 63 -4.28 -23.23 30.69
N ILE A 64 -3.25 -23.01 31.51
CA ILE A 64 -2.17 -23.98 31.73
C ILE A 64 -2.72 -25.28 32.35
N GLY A 65 -3.64 -25.17 33.32
CA GLY A 65 -4.31 -26.32 33.92
C GLY A 65 -5.12 -27.15 32.90
N VAL A 66 -5.92 -26.49 32.06
CA VAL A 66 -6.67 -27.15 30.98
C VAL A 66 -5.72 -27.82 29.99
N ALA A 67 -4.66 -27.15 29.54
CA ALA A 67 -3.69 -27.72 28.61
C ALA A 67 -2.99 -28.98 29.18
N LEU A 68 -2.60 -28.96 30.46
CA LEU A 68 -1.99 -30.12 31.14
C LEU A 68 -2.99 -31.28 31.28
N ILE A 69 -4.25 -31.02 31.63
CA ILE A 69 -5.30 -32.04 31.70
C ILE A 69 -5.54 -32.66 30.31
N THR A 70 -5.63 -31.84 29.26
CA THR A 70 -5.78 -32.29 27.87
C THR A 70 -4.60 -33.14 27.43
N TYR A 71 -3.37 -32.73 27.75
CA TYR A 71 -2.15 -33.51 27.46
C TYR A 71 -2.16 -34.87 28.16
N VAL A 72 -2.58 -34.95 29.43
CA VAL A 72 -2.69 -36.22 30.17
C VAL A 72 -3.77 -37.12 29.58
N ILE A 73 -4.94 -36.58 29.21
CA ILE A 73 -6.01 -37.35 28.56
C ILE A 73 -5.53 -37.93 27.22
N ILE A 74 -4.90 -37.13 26.36
CA ILE A 74 -4.32 -37.58 25.10
C ILE A 74 -3.27 -38.68 25.35
N SER A 75 -2.36 -38.47 26.30
CA SER A 75 -1.31 -39.46 26.64
C SER A 75 -1.88 -40.80 27.12
N LEU A 76 -2.98 -40.77 27.88
CA LEU A 76 -3.68 -41.99 28.32
C LEU A 76 -4.39 -42.68 27.14
N CYS A 77 -5.07 -41.94 26.26
CA CYS A 77 -5.72 -42.51 25.08
C CYS A 77 -4.73 -43.21 24.12
N PHE A 78 -3.51 -42.69 23.97
CA PHE A 78 -2.48 -43.32 23.13
C PHE A 78 -1.69 -44.45 23.82
N SER A 79 -1.73 -44.58 25.15
CA SER A 79 -1.10 -45.70 25.88
C SER A 79 -1.62 -47.05 25.39
N ASP A 80 -2.94 -47.23 25.36
CA ASP A 80 -3.52 -48.57 25.18
C ASP A 80 -3.62 -49.02 23.72
N TRP A 81 -3.59 -48.08 22.77
CA TRP A 81 -3.48 -48.39 21.33
C TRP A 81 -2.22 -49.21 20.98
N SER A 82 -1.15 -49.08 21.79
CA SER A 82 0.12 -49.79 21.57
C SER A 82 0.06 -51.32 21.80
N LYS A 83 -0.98 -51.83 22.48
CA LYS A 83 -1.05 -53.22 22.94
C LYS A 83 -1.93 -54.13 22.06
N THR A 84 -2.89 -53.57 21.33
CA THR A 84 -3.83 -54.32 20.49
C THR A 84 -3.30 -54.66 19.09
N SER A 85 -2.27 -53.96 18.59
CA SER A 85 -1.76 -54.10 17.22
C SER A 85 -0.88 -55.35 16.98
N ASN A 86 -0.35 -55.98 18.03
CA ASN A 86 0.60 -57.10 17.93
C ASN A 86 -0.04 -58.50 18.08
N ALA A 87 -1.36 -58.61 18.07
CA ALA A 87 -2.08 -59.84 18.48
C ALA A 87 -2.95 -60.51 17.40
N GLN A 88 -2.83 -60.16 16.10
CA GLN A 88 -3.66 -60.78 15.07
C GLN A 88 -3.05 -60.85 13.65
N SER A 89 -1.94 -61.60 13.51
CA SER A 89 -1.35 -61.96 12.21
C SER A 89 -1.06 -63.46 12.07
N ASN A 90 -2.10 -64.31 12.23
CA ASN A 90 -2.10 -65.72 11.81
C ASN A 90 -3.53 -66.31 11.79
N ASN A 91 -4.19 -66.33 10.63
CA ASN A 91 -4.95 -67.48 10.06
C ASN A 91 -5.94 -67.11 8.93
N THR A 92 -5.68 -67.70 7.75
CA THR A 92 -6.61 -68.30 6.77
C THR A 92 -8.05 -67.76 6.51
N SER A 93 -8.30 -67.57 5.20
CA SER A 93 -9.50 -67.98 4.41
C SER A 93 -10.86 -67.27 4.55
N ILE A 94 -11.17 -66.47 3.51
CA ILE A 94 -12.38 -66.51 2.64
C ILE A 94 -13.76 -66.78 3.29
N ASN A 95 -14.67 -65.80 3.20
CA ASN A 95 -16.03 -66.00 2.64
C ASN A 95 -16.73 -64.64 2.33
N ASN A 96 -17.89 -64.71 1.67
CA ASN A 96 -18.58 -63.59 1.01
C ASN A 96 -19.52 -62.74 1.90
N ASP A 97 -20.06 -61.69 1.26
CA ASP A 97 -21.32 -60.98 1.55
C ASP A 97 -21.40 -60.05 2.77
N THR A 98 -21.49 -58.74 2.49
CA THR A 98 -22.79 -58.03 2.55
C THR A 98 -22.68 -56.61 1.99
N SER A 99 -23.76 -56.13 1.35
CA SER A 99 -23.95 -54.73 1.00
C SER A 99 -24.87 -54.06 2.02
N PHE A 100 -24.65 -52.77 2.33
CA PHE A 100 -25.62 -51.97 3.07
C PHE A 100 -25.66 -50.53 2.59
N THR A 101 -26.87 -49.98 2.49
CA THR A 101 -27.17 -48.62 2.03
C THR A 101 -27.43 -47.66 3.19
N LEU A 102 -27.21 -46.37 2.94
CA LEU A 102 -27.57 -45.30 3.89
C LEU A 102 -29.09 -45.02 3.84
N PRO A 103 -29.78 -44.90 4.99
CA PRO A 103 -31.20 -44.56 5.04
C PRO A 103 -31.44 -43.04 4.97
N SER A 104 -32.61 -42.66 4.47
CA SER A 104 -33.13 -41.28 4.50
C SER A 104 -34.46 -41.20 5.26
N THR A 105 -34.63 -40.13 6.03
CA THR A 105 -35.84 -39.54 6.64
C THR A 105 -35.36 -38.47 7.64
N TYR A 106 -36.10 -37.42 8.02
CA TYR A 106 -37.55 -37.31 8.22
C TYR A 106 -38.22 -36.14 7.49
N ASN A 107 -39.55 -36.14 7.54
CA ASN A 107 -40.46 -35.25 6.83
C ASN A 107 -41.45 -34.60 7.83
N SER A 108 -41.89 -33.36 7.59
CA SER A 108 -43.04 -32.76 8.28
C SER A 108 -43.72 -31.70 7.41
N SER A 109 -44.91 -32.02 6.91
CA SER A 109 -45.79 -31.18 6.11
C SER A 109 -46.66 -30.23 6.95
N LEU A 110 -47.05 -29.08 6.39
CA LEU A 110 -48.35 -28.42 6.67
C LEU A 110 -48.70 -27.41 5.56
N SER A 111 -49.97 -27.35 5.17
CA SER A 111 -50.59 -26.49 4.13
C SER A 111 -52.10 -26.79 4.08
N PRO A 112 -52.97 -25.93 3.50
CA PRO A 112 -52.90 -24.48 3.28
C PRO A 112 -54.12 -23.79 3.95
N ASP A 113 -54.38 -22.51 3.63
CA ASP A 113 -55.72 -21.90 3.59
C ASP A 113 -55.72 -20.70 2.61
N ASP A 114 -56.90 -20.25 2.18
CA ASP A 114 -57.17 -19.28 1.09
C ASP A 114 -56.88 -17.79 1.49
N ASP A 115 -57.06 -16.71 0.68
CA ASP A 115 -57.93 -16.51 -0.48
C ASP A 115 -57.54 -15.27 -1.35
N SER A 116 -57.90 -15.31 -2.64
CA SER A 116 -58.17 -14.15 -3.54
C SER A 116 -57.02 -13.17 -3.91
N SER A 117 -57.05 -12.41 -5.03
CA SER A 117 -57.70 -12.58 -6.34
C SER A 117 -57.16 -11.54 -7.36
N SER A 118 -57.39 -11.77 -8.67
CA SER A 118 -57.29 -10.80 -9.80
C SER A 118 -55.88 -10.29 -10.21
N SER A 119 -55.57 -10.07 -11.50
CA SER A 119 -56.27 -10.43 -12.74
C SER A 119 -55.35 -10.46 -13.99
N SER A 120 -55.81 -11.16 -15.03
CA SER A 120 -55.63 -10.85 -16.47
C SER A 120 -54.18 -10.73 -17.03
N SER A 121 -53.68 -11.72 -17.79
CA SER A 121 -53.88 -11.84 -19.27
C SER A 121 -52.66 -11.31 -20.07
N SER A 122 -52.26 -11.80 -21.25
CA SER A 122 -52.67 -12.96 -22.07
C SER A 122 -51.59 -13.21 -23.14
N SER A 123 -50.95 -14.37 -23.19
CA SER A 123 -51.28 -15.54 -24.05
C SER A 123 -50.61 -15.58 -25.43
N LYS A 124 -50.24 -16.81 -25.86
CA LYS A 124 -49.80 -17.19 -27.24
C LYS A 124 -48.42 -16.65 -27.68
N ASN A 125 -47.69 -17.23 -28.62
CA ASN A 125 -47.53 -18.58 -29.22
C ASN A 125 -46.22 -18.49 -30.06
N GLY A 126 -45.47 -19.54 -30.42
CA GLY A 126 -45.47 -20.97 -30.10
C GLY A 126 -44.10 -21.52 -30.53
N ALA A 127 -43.55 -22.53 -29.87
CA ALA A 127 -43.69 -23.93 -30.29
C ALA A 127 -43.27 -24.23 -31.76
N LEU A 128 -42.11 -24.87 -31.92
CA LEU A 128 -42.00 -26.12 -32.67
C LEU A 128 -40.85 -26.96 -32.12
N ALA A 129 -40.90 -28.28 -32.32
CA ALA A 129 -39.88 -29.24 -31.89
C ALA A 129 -39.67 -30.30 -32.98
N SER A 130 -38.52 -30.98 -32.98
CA SER A 130 -38.40 -32.38 -33.45
C SER A 130 -37.03 -33.01 -33.17
N ASN A 131 -37.01 -34.35 -33.11
CA ASN A 131 -35.88 -35.20 -32.73
C ASN A 131 -35.01 -35.63 -33.92
N SER A 132 -33.73 -35.94 -33.67
CA SER A 132 -33.05 -37.20 -34.05
C SER A 132 -31.65 -37.26 -33.39
N THR A 133 -31.08 -38.32 -32.79
CA THR A 133 -31.13 -39.82 -32.85
C THR A 133 -30.11 -40.48 -33.80
N SER A 134 -29.62 -41.67 -33.37
CA SER A 134 -28.47 -42.50 -33.82
C SER A 134 -27.08 -41.87 -33.59
N GLU A 135 -26.09 -42.45 -32.89
CA GLU A 135 -25.59 -43.85 -32.68
C GLU A 135 -24.41 -44.24 -33.60
N GLY A 136 -23.37 -44.86 -33.03
CA GLY A 136 -22.22 -45.41 -33.78
C GLY A 136 -21.00 -45.78 -32.90
N ASN A 137 -20.70 -47.08 -32.78
CA ASN A 137 -19.52 -47.66 -32.13
C ASN A 137 -18.18 -47.21 -32.79
N GLY A 138 -16.98 -47.33 -32.21
CA GLY A 138 -16.52 -47.95 -30.95
C GLY A 138 -15.11 -48.58 -31.13
N SER A 139 -14.56 -49.19 -30.07
CA SER A 139 -13.29 -49.98 -29.99
C SER A 139 -12.04 -49.31 -29.38
N LEU A 140 -11.78 -49.69 -28.11
CA LEU A 140 -10.52 -50.18 -27.53
C LEU A 140 -9.20 -50.08 -28.33
N LEU A 141 -8.17 -49.55 -27.67
CA LEU A 141 -6.83 -50.16 -27.54
C LEU A 141 -6.18 -49.70 -26.22
N ALA A 142 -5.13 -50.38 -25.73
CA ALA A 142 -4.68 -50.27 -24.33
C ALA A 142 -3.15 -50.25 -24.15
N THR A 143 -2.69 -49.97 -22.92
CA THR A 143 -1.28 -49.91 -22.46
C THR A 143 -0.44 -48.77 -23.08
N VAL A 144 0.58 -48.18 -22.43
CA VAL A 144 1.32 -48.55 -21.20
C VAL A 144 1.37 -47.37 -20.21
N ALA A 145 1.35 -47.66 -18.91
CA ALA A 145 1.73 -46.70 -17.86
C ALA A 145 3.12 -47.04 -17.31
N THR A 146 4.02 -46.07 -17.21
CA THR A 146 5.34 -46.21 -16.57
C THR A 146 5.41 -45.34 -15.32
N THR A 147 5.44 -45.98 -14.15
CA THR A 147 5.66 -45.34 -12.86
C THR A 147 7.14 -45.32 -12.49
N THR A 148 7.68 -44.15 -12.15
CA THR A 148 9.00 -44.00 -11.53
C THR A 148 8.83 -43.31 -10.18
N ALA A 149 8.89 -44.09 -9.10
CA ALA A 149 8.89 -43.55 -7.74
C ALA A 149 10.28 -43.00 -7.39
N ALA A 150 10.33 -41.84 -6.74
CA ALA A 150 11.54 -41.27 -6.15
C ALA A 150 11.48 -41.41 -4.63
N THR A 151 12.53 -41.96 -4.02
CA THR A 151 12.56 -42.28 -2.59
C THR A 151 12.83 -41.03 -1.75
N ILE A 152 11.92 -40.71 -0.82
CA ILE A 152 12.17 -39.72 0.23
C ILE A 152 12.94 -40.40 1.36
N ALA A 153 14.16 -39.92 1.65
CA ALA A 153 14.94 -40.33 2.80
C ALA A 153 14.79 -39.31 3.93
N THR A 154 14.27 -39.73 5.07
CA THR A 154 14.17 -38.91 6.29
C THR A 154 15.36 -39.14 7.21
N ALA A 155 15.96 -38.05 7.68
CA ALA A 155 16.89 -38.01 8.81
C ALA A 155 16.57 -36.73 9.61
N GLY A 156 16.61 -36.79 10.94
CA GLY A 156 16.11 -35.71 11.78
C GLY A 156 17.01 -35.39 12.97
N PHE A 157 16.76 -34.21 13.56
CA PHE A 157 17.14 -33.70 14.88
C PHE A 157 18.63 -33.75 15.31
N GLY A 158 19.13 -32.57 15.72
CA GLY A 158 20.45 -32.42 16.33
C GLY A 158 20.71 -30.99 16.80
N ASP A 159 20.03 -30.55 17.87
CA ASP A 159 20.36 -29.29 18.55
C ASP A 159 21.77 -29.34 19.18
N SER A 160 22.53 -28.25 19.09
CA SER A 160 23.58 -27.90 20.04
C SER A 160 24.05 -26.45 19.86
N ALA A 161 23.97 -25.66 20.93
CA ALA A 161 24.55 -24.32 21.00
C ALA A 161 25.85 -24.34 21.81
N ALA A 162 26.91 -23.71 21.30
CA ALA A 162 28.13 -23.43 22.06
C ALA A 162 28.81 -22.13 21.59
N GLN A 163 29.39 -21.39 22.53
CA GLN A 163 30.15 -20.14 22.30
C GLN A 163 31.66 -20.43 22.10
N PRO A 164 32.46 -19.47 21.60
CA PRO A 164 33.77 -19.75 21.01
C PRO A 164 34.94 -19.74 22.01
N THR A 165 36.06 -20.37 21.61
CA THR A 165 37.35 -20.30 22.30
C THR A 165 38.49 -19.96 21.35
N ASN A 166 39.24 -18.89 21.66
CA ASN A 166 40.53 -18.62 21.04
C ASN A 166 41.60 -19.60 21.57
N THR A 167 42.56 -20.04 20.73
CA THR A 167 44.01 -19.67 20.84
C THR A 167 44.95 -20.50 19.94
N TYR A 168 45.74 -19.78 19.13
CA TYR A 168 47.16 -19.99 18.77
C TYR A 168 47.78 -21.34 18.32
N SER A 169 48.52 -21.23 17.19
CA SER A 169 49.83 -21.85 16.87
C SER A 169 49.94 -23.32 16.41
N ALA A 170 51.00 -23.75 15.69
CA ALA A 170 51.75 -23.19 14.53
C ALA A 170 52.99 -24.06 14.17
N THR A 171 53.10 -24.53 12.91
CA THR A 171 54.35 -24.97 12.18
C THR A 171 53.94 -25.37 10.74
N THR A 172 54.37 -24.80 9.60
CA THR A 172 55.68 -24.48 8.97
C THR A 172 56.34 -25.59 8.13
N THR A 173 56.13 -25.56 6.81
CA THR A 173 57.10 -25.84 5.71
C THR A 173 56.55 -25.24 4.39
N GLY A 174 57.30 -24.62 3.47
CA GLY A 174 58.70 -24.18 3.54
C GLY A 174 59.50 -24.35 2.23
N ALA A 175 59.32 -23.49 1.22
CA ALA A 175 60.27 -23.33 0.09
C ALA A 175 60.06 -22.02 -0.72
N ALA A 176 61.16 -21.28 -0.94
CA ALA A 176 61.35 -20.22 -1.95
C ALA A 176 62.84 -20.30 -2.40
N PRO A 177 63.32 -19.56 -3.44
CA PRO A 177 63.72 -18.15 -3.30
C PRO A 177 63.51 -17.33 -4.62
N THR A 178 64.04 -16.13 -4.94
CA THR A 178 65.11 -15.19 -4.45
C THR A 178 64.83 -13.81 -5.12
N THR A 179 65.18 -12.59 -4.67
CA THR A 179 65.77 -12.03 -3.43
C THR A 179 65.03 -10.68 -3.12
N THR A 180 65.48 -9.41 -2.90
CA THR A 180 66.68 -8.56 -2.60
C THR A 180 66.10 -7.13 -2.37
N THR A 181 66.60 -6.07 -1.69
CA THR A 181 67.60 -5.66 -0.65
C THR A 181 67.49 -4.11 -0.57
N VAL A 182 67.73 -3.32 0.49
CA VAL A 182 68.19 -3.51 1.90
C VAL A 182 67.81 -2.26 2.76
N ASP A 183 67.76 -2.46 4.09
CA ASP A 183 67.94 -1.60 5.32
C ASP A 183 68.12 -0.05 5.26
N SER A 184 68.07 0.76 6.35
CA SER A 184 68.20 0.51 7.81
C SER A 184 67.56 1.63 8.69
N VAL A 185 67.37 1.40 10.00
CA VAL A 185 66.66 2.29 10.98
C VAL A 185 67.23 2.19 12.41
N PRO A 186 67.61 3.30 13.09
CA PRO A 186 67.13 3.54 14.48
C PRO A 186 67.10 5.01 14.99
N GLY A 187 66.39 5.29 16.11
CA GLY A 187 66.84 6.23 17.16
C GLY A 187 65.92 7.37 17.67
N THR A 188 65.71 7.47 18.99
CA THR A 188 65.01 8.58 19.70
C THR A 188 65.56 8.79 21.12
N PRO A 189 65.63 10.04 21.65
CA PRO A 189 65.17 10.32 23.03
C PRO A 189 64.50 11.71 23.23
N GLN A 190 64.15 12.07 24.47
CA GLN A 190 63.32 13.24 24.88
C GLN A 190 64.10 14.38 25.59
N THR A 191 63.36 15.40 26.07
CA THR A 191 63.75 16.56 26.95
C THR A 191 64.52 17.70 26.26
N THR A 192 64.37 19.01 26.58
CA THR A 192 63.73 19.72 27.73
C THR A 192 63.09 21.07 27.29
N VAL A 193 62.22 21.66 28.14
CA VAL A 193 61.51 22.94 27.92
C VAL A 193 62.29 24.17 28.43
N ILE A 194 62.34 25.26 27.65
CA ILE A 194 62.42 26.67 28.12
C ILE A 194 61.54 27.55 27.22
N THR A 195 60.88 28.57 27.79
CA THR A 195 59.95 29.49 27.12
C THR A 195 60.48 30.92 26.98
N ALA A 196 60.22 31.56 25.83
CA ALA A 196 60.16 33.02 25.66
C ALA A 196 59.34 33.37 24.41
N ALA A 197 58.59 34.47 24.42
CA ALA A 197 57.58 34.77 23.41
C ALA A 197 58.08 35.67 22.26
N SER A 198 57.67 35.38 21.02
CA SER A 198 56.99 36.32 20.09
C SER A 198 57.00 35.79 18.64
N GLY A 199 56.02 36.20 17.84
CA GLY A 199 55.90 35.81 16.42
C GLY A 199 54.54 35.19 16.11
N ALA A 200 53.86 35.68 15.07
CA ALA A 200 52.51 35.25 14.73
C ALA A 200 52.52 33.87 14.06
N THR A 201 51.86 32.88 14.69
CA THR A 201 51.67 31.56 14.09
C THR A 201 50.64 31.60 12.98
N THR A 202 51.05 31.29 11.75
CA THR A 202 50.14 30.95 10.66
C THR A 202 49.35 29.71 11.03
N ALA A 203 48.04 29.87 11.22
CA ALA A 203 47.15 28.74 11.42
C ALA A 203 47.18 27.85 10.17
N LYS A 204 47.58 26.58 10.32
CA LYS A 204 47.38 25.59 9.25
C LYS A 204 45.89 25.45 9.02
N SER A 205 45.41 25.91 7.87
CA SER A 205 44.03 25.70 7.45
C SER A 205 43.75 24.20 7.39
N SER A 206 42.87 23.72 8.28
CA SER A 206 42.24 22.42 8.09
C SER A 206 41.56 22.41 6.71
N PRO A 207 41.54 21.29 5.96
CA PRO A 207 40.79 21.22 4.71
C PRO A 207 39.33 21.61 5.00
N ALA A 208 38.86 22.69 4.38
CA ALA A 208 37.48 23.09 4.51
C ALA A 208 36.61 21.93 4.04
N GLN A 209 35.65 21.50 4.85
CA GLN A 209 34.60 20.61 4.37
C GLN A 209 33.95 21.28 3.15
N PRO A 210 33.68 20.55 2.05
CA PRO A 210 32.97 21.13 0.92
C PRO A 210 31.65 21.69 1.44
N THR A 211 31.46 23.00 1.31
CA THR A 211 30.25 23.69 1.79
C THR A 211 29.05 23.09 1.09
N ARG A 212 28.26 22.27 1.80
CA ARG A 212 27.03 21.65 1.27
C ARG A 212 26.21 22.72 0.56
N LYS A 213 25.88 22.45 -0.70
CA LYS A 213 25.16 23.37 -1.56
C LYS A 213 23.75 23.54 -0.98
N ALA A 214 23.43 24.74 -0.49
CA ALA A 214 22.14 25.01 0.12
C ALA A 214 21.00 24.68 -0.86
N LEU A 215 19.95 24.00 -0.37
CA LEU A 215 18.86 23.54 -1.22
C LEU A 215 18.04 24.73 -1.75
N VAL A 216 18.24 25.04 -3.03
CA VAL A 216 17.49 26.08 -3.74
C VAL A 216 16.15 25.51 -4.20
N LEU A 217 15.22 25.35 -3.25
CA LEU A 217 13.83 25.01 -3.55
C LEU A 217 13.27 26.00 -4.56
N LYS A 218 12.96 25.53 -5.77
CA LYS A 218 12.29 26.31 -6.80
C LYS A 218 11.54 25.39 -7.76
N ASP A 219 10.28 25.10 -7.43
CA ASP A 219 9.37 24.48 -8.39
C ASP A 219 9.35 25.31 -9.68
N SER A 220 9.55 24.64 -10.81
CA SER A 220 9.76 25.27 -12.11
C SER A 220 8.48 25.20 -12.97
N PRO A 221 8.24 26.16 -13.88
CA PRO A 221 7.09 26.11 -14.77
C PRO A 221 7.08 24.80 -15.56
N PRO A 222 5.98 24.02 -15.57
CA PRO A 222 5.89 22.80 -16.35
C PRO A 222 6.02 23.12 -17.84
N LEU A 223 6.68 22.25 -18.60
CA LEU A 223 6.64 22.32 -20.05
C LEU A 223 5.18 22.20 -20.50
N ILE A 224 4.66 23.23 -21.19
CA ILE A 224 3.25 23.31 -21.60
C ILE A 224 2.96 22.40 -22.81
N ASN A 225 3.95 22.12 -23.66
CA ASN A 225 3.88 21.24 -24.82
C ASN A 225 3.28 19.85 -24.47
N ASP A 226 2.38 19.34 -25.30
CA ASP A 226 1.78 18.00 -25.14
C ASP A 226 2.83 16.89 -25.26
N LYS A 227 3.84 17.08 -26.11
CA LYS A 227 4.99 16.17 -26.25
C LYS A 227 6.01 16.41 -25.14
N PHE A 228 5.78 15.76 -24.00
CA PHE A 228 6.76 15.59 -22.92
C PHE A 228 7.29 14.16 -22.94
N GLU A 229 8.61 14.01 -22.83
CA GLU A 229 9.29 12.73 -22.64
C GLU A 229 9.89 12.69 -21.25
N SER A 230 9.92 11.52 -20.62
CA SER A 230 10.62 11.30 -19.35
C SER A 230 12.12 11.52 -19.53
N LYS A 231 12.82 11.83 -18.44
CA LYS A 231 14.29 11.90 -18.39
C LYS A 231 14.80 10.76 -17.52
N LEU A 232 15.67 9.93 -18.08
CA LEU A 232 16.42 8.94 -17.31
C LEU A 232 17.47 9.66 -16.44
N GLY A 233 17.29 9.63 -15.12
CA GLY A 233 18.32 9.99 -14.17
C GLY A 233 19.34 8.86 -14.05
N VAL A 234 20.62 9.22 -14.01
CA VAL A 234 21.74 8.30 -13.83
C VAL A 234 22.62 8.85 -12.72
N TYR A 235 22.84 8.07 -11.67
CA TYR A 235 23.47 8.48 -10.41
C TYR A 235 24.43 7.41 -9.90
N GLU A 236 25.38 7.78 -9.02
CA GLU A 236 26.42 6.86 -8.55
C GLU A 236 26.08 6.22 -7.18
N GLN A 237 25.42 6.97 -6.28
CA GLN A 237 25.27 6.60 -4.86
C GLN A 237 23.82 6.61 -4.38
N ALA A 238 23.01 7.57 -4.83
CA ALA A 238 21.65 7.77 -4.36
C ALA A 238 20.69 8.15 -5.47
N ALA A 239 19.42 7.75 -5.35
CA ALA A 239 18.36 8.27 -6.18
C ALA A 239 17.02 8.33 -5.45
N VAL A 240 16.21 9.32 -5.83
CA VAL A 240 14.82 9.53 -5.45
C VAL A 240 14.01 9.77 -6.72
N CYS A 241 12.80 9.22 -6.76
CA CYS A 241 11.84 9.37 -7.85
C CYS A 241 10.46 9.72 -7.26
N SER A 242 9.78 10.73 -7.84
CA SER A 242 8.47 11.19 -7.36
C SER A 242 7.68 11.99 -8.39
N ASP A 243 6.39 12.24 -8.12
CA ASP A 243 5.47 13.00 -8.98
C ASP A 243 5.86 14.47 -9.25
N ARG A 244 6.87 15.01 -8.56
CA ARG A 244 7.49 16.32 -8.83
C ARG A 244 9.02 16.23 -8.70
N GLU A 245 9.74 16.91 -9.60
CA GLU A 245 11.21 17.00 -9.59
C GLU A 245 11.72 17.63 -8.28
N VAL A 246 11.14 18.77 -7.86
CA VAL A 246 11.52 19.46 -6.61
C VAL A 246 11.27 18.63 -5.33
N CYS A 247 10.30 17.71 -5.34
CA CYS A 247 10.08 16.79 -4.22
C CYS A 247 11.12 15.66 -4.20
N SER A 248 11.63 15.22 -5.35
CA SER A 248 12.80 14.33 -5.41
C SER A 248 14.07 15.06 -4.96
N GLU A 249 14.26 16.33 -5.33
CA GLU A 249 15.39 17.15 -4.85
C GLU A 249 15.41 17.25 -3.32
N ILE A 250 14.24 17.40 -2.68
CA ILE A 250 14.10 17.38 -1.21
C ILE A 250 14.57 16.06 -0.62
N GLY A 251 14.10 14.92 -1.14
CA GLY A 251 14.50 13.60 -0.63
C GLY A 251 15.99 13.32 -0.84
N SER A 252 16.51 13.65 -2.03
CA SER A 252 17.94 13.56 -2.34
C SER A 252 18.79 14.43 -1.40
N HIS A 253 18.31 15.62 -1.03
CA HIS A 253 18.98 16.45 -0.04
C HIS A 253 18.97 15.85 1.38
N MET A 254 17.92 15.13 1.79
CA MET A 254 17.95 14.38 3.06
C MET A 254 19.03 13.30 3.05
N LEU A 255 19.27 12.64 1.91
CA LEU A 255 20.34 11.65 1.75
C LEU A 255 21.73 12.31 1.81
N ASP A 256 21.96 13.44 1.13
CA ASP A 256 23.20 14.23 1.28
C ASP A 256 23.40 14.65 2.74
N GLN A 257 22.33 15.04 3.45
CA GLN A 257 22.38 15.39 4.86
C GLN A 257 22.81 14.21 5.78
N LYS A 258 22.77 12.96 5.29
CA LYS A 258 22.97 11.67 5.99
C LYS A 258 21.73 11.12 6.72
N GLY A 259 20.54 11.49 6.24
CA GLY A 259 19.30 10.79 6.58
C GLY A 259 19.25 9.36 6.07
N SER A 260 18.24 8.60 6.49
CA SER A 260 17.92 7.28 5.94
C SER A 260 17.10 7.38 4.65
N ALA A 261 16.91 6.25 3.97
CA ALA A 261 15.94 6.13 2.89
C ALA A 261 14.51 6.51 3.33
N VAL A 262 14.18 6.32 4.62
CA VAL A 262 12.89 6.68 5.22
C VAL A 262 12.77 8.19 5.48
N ASP A 263 13.82 8.85 5.99
CA ASP A 263 13.84 10.32 6.12
C ASP A 263 13.59 10.99 4.76
N ALA A 264 14.29 10.51 3.73
CA ALA A 264 14.15 11.00 2.36
C ALA A 264 12.74 10.75 1.78
N ALA A 265 12.20 9.55 1.97
CA ALA A 265 10.84 9.21 1.50
C ALA A 265 9.78 10.11 2.17
N ILE A 266 9.85 10.30 3.49
CA ILE A 266 8.91 11.15 4.24
C ILE A 266 8.98 12.60 3.76
N ALA A 267 10.18 13.18 3.61
CA ALA A 267 10.34 14.56 3.14
C ALA A 267 9.81 14.76 1.71
N THR A 268 10.08 13.80 0.80
CA THR A 268 9.52 13.81 -0.56
C THR A 268 8.00 13.69 -0.59
N LEU A 269 7.42 12.82 0.25
CA LEU A 269 5.98 12.59 0.29
C LEU A 269 5.23 13.79 0.91
N LEU A 270 5.76 14.40 1.98
CA LEU A 270 5.23 15.65 2.54
C LEU A 270 5.23 16.79 1.51
N CYS A 271 6.21 16.82 0.61
CA CYS A 271 6.23 17.77 -0.51
C CYS A 271 5.15 17.45 -1.57
N ASN A 272 5.00 16.18 -1.95
CA ASN A 272 3.92 15.74 -2.84
C ASN A 272 2.55 16.05 -2.23
N GLY A 273 2.35 15.93 -0.91
CA GLY A 273 1.06 16.19 -0.25
C GLY A 273 0.55 17.62 -0.41
N ILE A 274 1.44 18.56 -0.76
CA ILE A 274 1.10 19.93 -1.11
C ILE A 274 1.02 20.12 -2.63
N LEU A 275 2.05 19.67 -3.37
CA LEU A 275 2.18 19.93 -4.82
C LEU A 275 1.32 19.00 -5.71
N THR A 276 0.78 17.92 -5.15
CA THR A 276 -0.09 16.92 -5.79
C THR A 276 -1.24 16.49 -4.87
N MET A 277 -1.77 17.42 -4.06
CA MET A 277 -2.94 17.25 -3.15
C MET A 277 -4.21 16.65 -3.78
N HIS A 278 -4.29 16.62 -5.11
CA HIS A 278 -5.35 15.95 -5.87
C HIS A 278 -5.16 14.42 -5.97
N SER A 279 -4.00 13.90 -5.54
CA SER A 279 -3.57 12.51 -5.67
C SER A 279 -3.26 11.83 -4.33
N MET A 280 -2.67 12.58 -3.37
CA MET A 280 -2.21 12.06 -2.07
C MET A 280 -2.05 13.20 -1.06
N GLY A 281 -1.83 12.86 0.21
CA GLY A 281 -1.47 13.81 1.27
C GLY A 281 -2.10 13.47 2.61
N ILE A 282 -1.80 14.29 3.62
CA ILE A 282 -2.02 14.00 5.05
C ILE A 282 -3.49 13.76 5.49
N GLY A 283 -4.46 13.98 4.60
CA GLY A 283 -5.87 13.63 4.79
C GLY A 283 -6.27 12.24 4.26
N GLY A 284 -5.30 11.41 3.82
CA GLY A 284 -5.50 10.05 3.32
C GLY A 284 -4.57 9.02 3.97
N GLY A 285 -4.14 8.02 3.19
CA GLY A 285 -3.42 6.85 3.67
C GLY A 285 -2.38 6.32 2.69
N MET A 286 -1.44 5.51 3.20
CA MET A 286 -0.30 5.02 2.42
C MET A 286 0.10 3.59 2.77
N LEU A 287 0.78 2.93 1.81
CA LEU A 287 1.46 1.65 2.00
C LEU A 287 2.94 1.84 1.64
N MET A 288 3.82 1.39 2.54
CA MET A 288 5.27 1.61 2.44
C MET A 288 6.02 0.29 2.62
N ASN A 289 6.95 0.00 1.71
CA ASN A 289 7.81 -1.18 1.70
C ASN A 289 9.26 -0.71 1.88
N ILE A 290 9.93 -1.15 2.94
CA ILE A 290 11.26 -0.68 3.40
C ILE A 290 12.21 -1.87 3.39
N PHE A 291 13.12 -1.94 2.43
CA PHE A 291 14.19 -2.96 2.40
C PHE A 291 15.46 -2.42 3.07
N LEU A 292 15.99 -3.18 4.03
CA LEU A 292 17.27 -2.90 4.69
C LEU A 292 18.36 -3.80 4.11
N LYS A 293 19.45 -3.18 3.64
CA LYS A 293 20.56 -3.88 2.98
C LYS A 293 21.38 -4.73 3.92
N ASP A 294 21.59 -4.26 5.14
CA ASP A 294 22.47 -4.87 6.15
C ASP A 294 21.96 -6.22 6.68
N THR A 295 20.64 -6.33 6.78
CA THR A 295 19.89 -7.45 7.34
C THR A 295 19.15 -8.25 6.27
N GLN A 296 19.18 -7.79 5.01
CA GLN A 296 18.49 -8.39 3.86
C GLN A 296 16.98 -8.60 4.10
N HIS A 297 16.36 -7.72 4.89
CA HIS A 297 14.98 -7.86 5.35
C HIS A 297 14.14 -6.69 4.86
N ALA A 298 12.88 -6.96 4.51
CA ALA A 298 11.91 -5.93 4.16
C ALA A 298 10.78 -5.83 5.18
N TYR A 299 10.48 -4.60 5.61
CA TYR A 299 9.32 -4.26 6.44
C TYR A 299 8.25 -3.59 5.60
N SER A 300 7.01 -4.00 5.81
CA SER A 300 5.81 -3.35 5.28
C SER A 300 5.13 -2.55 6.37
N ILE A 301 4.83 -1.29 6.09
CA ILE A 301 3.98 -0.43 6.92
C ILE A 301 2.63 -0.26 6.21
N ASP A 302 1.57 -0.64 6.91
CA ASP A 302 0.18 -0.43 6.51
C ASP A 302 -0.38 0.77 7.28
N ALA A 303 -0.48 1.89 6.58
CA ALA A 303 -1.07 3.14 7.04
C ALA A 303 -2.26 3.53 6.14
N ARG A 304 -2.99 2.55 5.60
CA ARG A 304 -4.28 2.77 4.92
C ARG A 304 -5.31 3.27 5.93
N GLU A 305 -6.20 4.12 5.46
CA GLU A 305 -7.31 4.66 6.25
C GLU A 305 -8.22 3.54 6.77
N VAL A 306 -8.78 3.71 7.97
CA VAL A 306 -9.76 2.77 8.54
C VAL A 306 -11.17 3.35 8.49
N ALA A 307 -12.17 2.50 8.32
CA ALA A 307 -13.56 2.89 8.54
C ALA A 307 -13.75 3.36 9.99
N PRO A 308 -14.49 4.46 10.25
CA PRO A 308 -14.72 4.94 11.61
C PRO A 308 -15.53 3.95 12.46
N PHE A 309 -15.52 4.12 13.78
CA PHE A 309 -16.31 3.34 14.74
C PHE A 309 -17.83 3.41 14.48
N ALA A 310 -18.29 4.44 13.79
CA ALA A 310 -19.69 4.63 13.40
C ALA A 310 -20.04 4.08 11.98
N ALA A 311 -19.11 3.39 11.31
CA ALA A 311 -19.38 2.70 10.06
C ALA A 311 -20.13 1.38 10.29
N PHE A 312 -20.95 0.98 9.31
CA PHE A 312 -21.72 -0.26 9.30
C PHE A 312 -21.94 -0.74 7.86
N GLN A 313 -22.25 -2.02 7.67
CA GLN A 313 -22.21 -2.70 6.36
C GLN A 313 -23.12 -2.03 5.31
N GLU A 314 -24.32 -1.64 5.72
CA GLU A 314 -25.41 -1.16 4.87
C GLU A 314 -25.39 0.37 4.65
N MET A 315 -24.32 1.08 5.06
CA MET A 315 -24.33 2.54 5.15
C MET A 315 -24.44 3.28 3.80
N PHE A 316 -24.14 2.60 2.68
CA PHE A 316 -24.26 3.12 1.31
C PHE A 316 -25.34 2.42 0.47
N ASP A 317 -26.21 1.62 1.07
CA ASP A 317 -27.27 0.89 0.36
C ASP A 317 -28.18 1.84 -0.41
N GLY A 318 -28.22 1.64 -1.73
CA GLY A 318 -28.94 2.51 -2.68
C GLY A 318 -28.39 3.95 -2.81
N LYS A 319 -27.19 4.22 -2.29
CA LYS A 319 -26.61 5.58 -2.11
C LYS A 319 -25.11 5.67 -2.39
N LEU A 320 -24.59 4.87 -3.32
CA LEU A 320 -23.15 4.76 -3.65
C LEU A 320 -22.45 6.12 -3.91
N GLU A 321 -23.15 7.13 -4.42
CA GLU A 321 -22.59 8.50 -4.57
C GLU A 321 -22.04 9.12 -3.27
N LEU A 322 -22.47 8.62 -2.10
CA LEU A 322 -21.99 9.03 -0.77
C LEU A 322 -20.71 8.32 -0.32
N SER A 323 -20.31 7.21 -0.94
CA SER A 323 -18.98 6.61 -0.74
C SER A 323 -17.92 7.31 -1.58
N LEU A 324 -18.31 7.92 -2.71
CA LEU A 324 -17.44 8.68 -3.61
C LEU A 324 -17.19 10.14 -3.22
N ASN A 325 -18.10 10.76 -2.44
CA ASN A 325 -18.10 12.21 -2.22
C ASN A 325 -18.65 12.63 -0.85
N GLY A 326 -18.12 13.73 -0.29
CA GLY A 326 -18.62 14.35 0.94
C GLY A 326 -18.20 13.62 2.23
N GLY A 327 -18.65 14.10 3.39
CA GLY A 327 -18.15 13.67 4.70
C GLY A 327 -18.22 12.17 4.99
N LEU A 328 -19.21 11.46 4.46
CA LEU A 328 -19.38 10.01 4.65
C LEU A 328 -18.37 9.17 3.84
N SER A 329 -17.77 9.73 2.79
CA SER A 329 -16.69 9.06 2.04
C SER A 329 -15.36 9.03 2.79
N ILE A 330 -15.20 9.89 3.80
CA ILE A 330 -13.95 10.09 4.54
C ILE A 330 -13.76 8.96 5.56
N ALA A 331 -12.73 8.15 5.35
CA ALA A 331 -12.19 7.23 6.34
C ALA A 331 -11.12 7.94 7.21
N VAL A 332 -10.76 7.34 8.35
CA VAL A 332 -9.81 7.93 9.32
C VAL A 332 -8.40 8.02 8.70
N PRO A 333 -7.82 9.23 8.51
CA PRO A 333 -6.55 9.38 7.79
C PRO A 333 -5.36 8.72 8.49
N GLY A 334 -4.61 7.90 7.75
CA GLY A 334 -3.50 7.10 8.28
C GLY A 334 -2.09 7.61 7.96
N GLU A 335 -1.94 8.46 6.95
CA GLU A 335 -0.65 8.77 6.34
C GLU A 335 0.41 9.26 7.35
N LEU A 336 0.05 10.23 8.21
CA LEU A 336 0.97 10.81 9.20
C LEU A 336 1.37 9.81 10.30
N MET A 337 0.47 8.92 10.73
CA MET A 337 0.81 7.84 11.66
C MET A 337 1.78 6.84 11.00
N GLY A 338 1.61 6.58 9.70
CA GLY A 338 2.55 5.81 8.90
C GLY A 338 3.95 6.44 8.87
N TYR A 339 4.04 7.76 8.63
CA TYR A 339 5.31 8.49 8.68
C TYR A 339 5.92 8.49 10.08
N HIS A 340 5.11 8.70 11.12
CA HIS A 340 5.56 8.60 12.51
C HIS A 340 6.19 7.22 12.79
N ARG A 341 5.47 6.15 12.44
CA ARG A 341 5.90 4.76 12.71
C ARG A 341 7.14 4.35 11.92
N ALA A 342 7.31 4.89 10.71
CA ALA A 342 8.51 4.71 9.91
C ALA A 342 9.70 5.52 10.49
N HIS A 343 9.48 6.79 10.85
CA HIS A 343 10.50 7.69 11.39
C HIS A 343 11.01 7.24 12.77
N GLU A 344 10.11 6.81 13.67
CA GLU A 344 10.43 6.27 14.99
C GLU A 344 11.45 5.11 14.93
N ARG A 345 11.35 4.24 13.92
CA ARG A 345 12.17 3.03 13.81
C ARG A 345 13.38 3.17 12.88
N PHE A 346 13.27 3.98 11.82
CA PHE A 346 14.26 4.04 10.74
C PHE A 346 14.74 5.46 10.40
N GLY A 347 14.18 6.50 11.04
CA GLY A 347 14.61 7.88 10.87
C GLY A 347 15.99 8.15 11.49
N LYS A 348 16.71 9.13 10.93
CA LYS A 348 18.03 9.58 11.41
C LYS A 348 18.11 11.10 11.53
N LEU A 349 17.31 11.85 10.77
CA LEU A 349 17.19 13.31 10.88
C LEU A 349 16.06 13.70 11.86
N PRO A 350 16.13 14.89 12.50
CA PRO A 350 15.01 15.41 13.29
C PRO A 350 13.76 15.59 12.41
N TRP A 351 12.58 15.22 12.92
CA TRP A 351 11.32 15.28 12.19
C TRP A 351 11.10 16.64 11.50
N LYS A 352 11.32 17.75 12.23
CA LYS A 352 11.19 19.12 11.74
C LYS A 352 11.94 19.37 10.42
N THR A 353 13.16 18.84 10.28
CA THR A 353 13.99 18.96 9.07
C THR A 353 13.37 18.32 7.83
N LEU A 354 12.47 17.34 8.01
CA LEU A 354 11.71 16.70 6.93
C LEU A 354 10.52 17.55 6.47
N VAL A 355 9.95 18.37 7.36
CA VAL A 355 8.73 19.18 7.11
C VAL A 355 9.06 20.59 6.62
N GLU A 356 10.14 21.21 7.12
CA GLU A 356 10.58 22.58 6.77
C GLU A 356 10.65 22.88 5.25
N PRO A 357 11.15 21.99 4.38
CA PRO A 357 11.16 22.24 2.93
C PRO A 357 9.75 22.39 2.34
N SER A 358 8.80 21.60 2.84
CA SER A 358 7.40 21.59 2.39
C SER A 358 6.64 22.83 2.90
N VAL A 359 6.89 23.27 4.14
CA VAL A 359 6.40 24.55 4.68
C VAL A 359 6.85 25.71 3.78
N LYS A 360 8.13 25.75 3.41
CA LYS A 360 8.68 26.80 2.53
C LYS A 360 8.02 26.78 1.14
N LEU A 361 7.89 25.61 0.51
CA LEU A 361 7.20 25.49 -0.79
C LEU A 361 5.71 25.89 -0.72
N CYS A 362 5.04 25.63 0.41
CA CYS A 362 3.65 26.06 0.63
C CYS A 362 3.51 27.58 0.55
N HIS A 363 4.37 28.31 1.29
CA HIS A 363 4.36 29.79 1.28
C HIS A 363 4.84 30.40 -0.03
N GLU A 364 5.81 29.78 -0.73
CA GLU A 364 6.26 30.25 -2.04
C GLU A 364 5.26 29.99 -3.16
N GLY A 365 4.48 28.91 -3.05
CA GLY A 365 3.59 28.38 -4.09
C GLY A 365 4.31 27.53 -5.13
N PHE A 366 3.52 26.87 -5.97
CA PHE A 366 3.96 25.95 -7.02
C PHE A 366 3.16 26.15 -8.32
N TYR A 367 3.64 25.58 -9.42
CA TYR A 367 2.99 25.64 -10.72
C TYR A 367 1.98 24.52 -10.93
N LEU A 368 0.79 24.89 -11.41
CA LEU A 368 -0.31 24.00 -11.77
C LEU A 368 0.07 23.15 -13.00
N THR A 369 0.04 21.83 -12.86
CA THR A 369 0.45 20.87 -13.91
C THR A 369 -0.72 20.38 -14.76
N HIS A 370 -0.43 19.81 -15.94
CA HIS A 370 -1.41 19.15 -16.80
C HIS A 370 -2.22 18.07 -16.08
N HIS A 371 -1.57 17.20 -15.29
CA HIS A 371 -2.26 16.13 -14.56
C HIS A 371 -3.20 16.69 -13.47
N GLN A 372 -2.75 17.71 -12.73
CA GLN A 372 -3.58 18.38 -11.72
C GLN A 372 -4.76 19.14 -12.37
N TRP A 373 -4.55 19.78 -13.52
CA TRP A 373 -5.60 20.47 -14.28
C TRP A 373 -6.63 19.49 -14.87
N ASN A 374 -6.21 18.32 -15.34
CA ASN A 374 -7.12 17.25 -15.76
C ASN A 374 -7.95 16.72 -14.58
N ALA A 375 -7.33 16.46 -13.43
CA ALA A 375 -8.03 16.05 -12.20
C ALA A 375 -9.01 17.13 -11.70
N LEU A 376 -8.64 18.42 -11.79
CA LEU A 376 -9.51 19.55 -11.49
C LEU A 376 -10.75 19.53 -12.36
N ASN A 377 -10.61 19.48 -13.68
CA ASN A 377 -11.75 19.43 -14.61
C ASN A 377 -12.66 18.23 -14.35
N TYR A 378 -12.07 17.05 -14.12
CA TYR A 378 -12.82 15.81 -13.85
C TYR A 378 -13.71 15.92 -12.60
N ARG A 379 -13.21 16.50 -11.50
CA ARG A 379 -13.93 16.62 -10.22
C ARG A 379 -14.62 17.97 -10.02
N TRP A 380 -14.49 18.93 -10.95
CA TRP A 380 -14.91 20.33 -10.74
C TRP A 380 -16.37 20.48 -10.34
N HIS A 381 -17.25 19.62 -10.87
CA HIS A 381 -18.68 19.66 -10.58
C HIS A 381 -19.01 19.38 -9.10
N HIS A 382 -18.18 18.60 -8.41
CA HIS A 382 -18.29 18.30 -6.98
C HIS A 382 -17.57 19.36 -6.12
N MET A 383 -16.41 19.84 -6.57
CA MET A 383 -15.55 20.75 -5.79
C MET A 383 -15.95 22.23 -5.82
N LYS A 384 -16.61 22.72 -6.87
CA LYS A 384 -16.91 24.15 -7.11
C LYS A 384 -17.63 24.90 -5.97
N ASN A 385 -18.30 24.17 -5.07
CA ASN A 385 -18.99 24.75 -3.91
C ASN A 385 -18.12 24.78 -2.63
N ASN A 386 -16.98 24.08 -2.62
CA ASN A 386 -16.01 24.16 -1.53
C ASN A 386 -15.11 25.39 -1.76
N THR A 387 -15.26 26.41 -0.91
CA THR A 387 -14.52 27.68 -1.02
C THR A 387 -13.02 27.50 -0.81
N VAL A 388 -12.61 26.60 0.09
CA VAL A 388 -11.20 26.31 0.41
C VAL A 388 -10.44 25.88 -0.84
N LEU A 389 -11.03 25.00 -1.65
CA LEU A 389 -10.49 24.54 -2.93
C LEU A 389 -10.67 25.58 -4.04
N THR A 390 -11.85 26.19 -4.15
CA THR A 390 -12.17 27.17 -5.21
C THR A 390 -11.20 28.36 -5.19
N ASP A 391 -10.90 28.91 -4.00
CA ASP A 391 -9.98 30.04 -3.83
C ASP A 391 -8.51 29.73 -4.19
N VAL A 392 -8.12 28.44 -4.27
CA VAL A 392 -6.78 28.00 -4.73
C VAL A 392 -6.71 27.88 -6.25
N PHE A 393 -7.79 27.44 -6.89
CA PHE A 393 -7.79 27.02 -8.29
C PHE A 393 -8.55 27.94 -9.26
N VAL A 394 -9.34 28.90 -8.75
CA VAL A 394 -10.14 29.82 -9.58
C VAL A 394 -9.62 31.26 -9.51
N ASN A 395 -9.58 31.91 -10.67
CA ASN A 395 -9.36 33.35 -10.76
C ASN A 395 -10.63 34.09 -10.30
N ALA A 396 -10.59 34.70 -9.11
CA ALA A 396 -11.71 35.42 -8.52
C ALA A 396 -12.26 36.61 -9.37
N THR A 397 -11.50 37.10 -10.36
CA THR A 397 -11.96 38.15 -11.29
C THR A 397 -12.71 37.61 -12.50
N THR A 398 -12.41 36.38 -12.95
CA THR A 398 -13.06 35.79 -14.14
C THR A 398 -14.03 34.65 -13.82
N GLY A 399 -13.98 34.10 -12.61
CA GLY A 399 -14.77 32.91 -12.20
C GLY A 399 -14.32 31.61 -12.89
N GLN A 400 -13.16 31.60 -13.55
CA GLN A 400 -12.63 30.45 -14.30
C GLN A 400 -11.45 29.80 -13.60
N LEU A 401 -11.29 28.48 -13.79
CA LEU A 401 -10.11 27.73 -13.36
C LEU A 401 -8.82 28.34 -13.96
N PHE A 402 -7.75 28.38 -13.18
CA PHE A 402 -6.44 28.78 -13.67
C PHE A 402 -5.92 27.80 -14.74
N PRO A 403 -5.27 28.28 -15.81
CA PRO A 403 -4.66 27.43 -16.83
C PRO A 403 -3.37 26.76 -16.31
N VAL A 404 -3.00 25.64 -16.93
CA VAL A 404 -1.70 24.96 -16.73
C VAL A 404 -0.55 25.95 -16.87
N GLY A 405 0.45 25.86 -15.98
CA GLY A 405 1.57 26.79 -15.92
C GLY A 405 1.30 28.07 -15.12
N THR A 406 0.11 28.27 -14.57
CA THR A 406 -0.12 29.30 -13.54
C THR A 406 0.60 28.93 -12.25
N LYS A 407 1.26 29.90 -11.60
CA LYS A 407 1.76 29.71 -10.23
C LYS A 407 0.62 29.96 -9.23
N ILE A 408 0.22 28.91 -8.53
CA ILE A 408 -0.82 28.92 -7.50
C ILE A 408 -0.19 28.82 -6.10
N LYS A 409 -0.98 29.07 -5.06
CA LYS A 409 -0.60 28.85 -3.66
C LYS A 409 -1.68 28.04 -2.95
N PRO A 410 -1.31 27.09 -2.08
CA PRO A 410 -2.23 26.54 -1.10
C PRO A 410 -2.88 27.61 -0.23
N GLN A 411 -3.95 27.23 0.46
CA GLN A 411 -4.49 28.03 1.54
C GLN A 411 -3.47 28.24 2.65
N LYS A 412 -3.45 29.44 3.24
CA LYS A 412 -2.55 29.78 4.35
C LYS A 412 -2.68 28.81 5.53
N VAL A 413 -3.92 28.35 5.80
CA VAL A 413 -4.21 27.35 6.84
C VAL A 413 -3.55 25.99 6.58
N LEU A 414 -3.31 25.60 5.33
CA LEU A 414 -2.54 24.38 5.03
C LEU A 414 -1.06 24.60 5.33
N CYS A 415 -0.52 25.78 5.02
CA CYS A 415 0.87 26.08 5.38
C CYS A 415 1.06 26.09 6.90
N SER A 416 0.13 26.68 7.66
CA SER A 416 0.19 26.63 9.14
C SER A 416 -0.15 25.28 9.75
N THR A 417 -0.86 24.41 9.04
CA THR A 417 -0.98 22.98 9.40
C THR A 417 0.38 22.28 9.29
N TYR A 418 1.15 22.53 8.23
CA TYR A 418 2.51 21.98 8.11
C TYR A 418 3.49 22.66 9.09
N GLU A 419 3.28 23.92 9.49
CA GLU A 419 4.04 24.57 10.58
C GLU A 419 3.78 23.87 11.93
N LEU A 420 2.51 23.59 12.28
CA LEU A 420 2.17 22.81 13.47
C LEU A 420 2.82 21.41 13.45
N LEU A 421 2.74 20.71 12.32
CA LEU A 421 3.40 19.40 12.16
C LEU A 421 4.93 19.48 12.27
N ALA A 422 5.55 20.60 11.87
CA ALA A 422 6.99 20.80 11.97
C ALA A 422 7.46 21.04 13.43
N GLU A 423 6.68 21.77 14.23
CA GLU A 423 7.01 22.08 15.63
C GLU A 423 6.55 20.98 16.61
N ASN A 424 5.31 20.50 16.47
CA ASN A 424 4.68 19.56 17.42
C ASN A 424 4.92 18.08 17.07
N GLY A 425 5.33 17.78 15.83
CA GLY A 425 5.50 16.42 15.33
C GLY A 425 4.23 15.79 14.72
N PRO A 426 4.33 14.56 14.18
CA PRO A 426 3.25 13.94 13.41
C PRO A 426 2.04 13.52 14.27
N LEU A 427 2.26 13.28 15.57
CA LEU A 427 1.18 12.89 16.50
C LEU A 427 0.21 14.03 16.80
N ASP A 428 0.58 15.29 16.54
CA ASP A 428 -0.29 16.46 16.79
C ASP A 428 -1.62 16.37 16.02
N PHE A 429 -1.61 15.69 14.85
CA PHE A 429 -2.79 15.37 14.04
C PHE A 429 -3.76 14.38 14.70
N TYR A 430 -3.27 13.53 15.62
CA TYR A 430 -4.05 12.42 16.22
C TYR A 430 -4.48 12.70 17.66
N ASN A 431 -3.65 13.38 18.46
CA ASN A 431 -3.94 13.64 19.88
C ASN A 431 -3.52 15.03 20.40
N GLY A 432 -3.16 15.96 19.50
CA GLY A 432 -2.66 17.29 19.86
C GLY A 432 -3.57 18.46 19.46
N THR A 433 -2.95 19.58 19.09
CA THR A 433 -3.62 20.83 18.70
C THR A 433 -4.26 20.68 17.32
N LEU A 434 -3.52 20.17 16.34
CA LEU A 434 -4.04 19.91 15.00
C LEU A 434 -5.20 18.90 15.01
N ALA A 435 -5.17 17.89 15.87
CA ALA A 435 -6.25 16.90 16.02
C ALA A 435 -7.60 17.56 16.32
N GLN A 436 -7.63 18.57 17.19
CA GLN A 436 -8.85 19.32 17.51
C GLN A 436 -9.38 20.07 16.28
N MET A 437 -8.49 20.73 15.53
CA MET A 437 -8.83 21.43 14.28
C MET A 437 -9.32 20.47 13.19
N VAL A 438 -8.73 19.27 13.09
CA VAL A 438 -9.13 18.21 12.15
C VAL A 438 -10.53 17.67 12.51
N VAL A 439 -10.82 17.39 13.79
CA VAL A 439 -12.14 16.92 14.24
C VAL A 439 -13.22 17.96 13.98
N GLU A 440 -12.95 19.25 14.21
CA GLU A 440 -13.91 20.30 13.88
C GLU A 440 -14.14 20.45 12.37
N ASP A 441 -13.10 20.35 11.55
CA ASP A 441 -13.24 20.36 10.08
C ASP A 441 -14.02 19.14 9.58
N LEU A 442 -13.72 17.92 10.08
CA LEU A 442 -14.45 16.69 9.73
C LEU A 442 -15.94 16.78 10.09
N LYS A 443 -16.25 17.36 11.26
CA LYS A 443 -17.62 17.61 11.72
C LYS A 443 -18.35 18.61 10.82
N ASP A 444 -17.71 19.72 10.46
CA ASP A 444 -18.29 20.73 9.56
C ASP A 444 -18.48 20.20 8.12
N LEU A 445 -17.71 19.19 7.70
CA LEU A 445 -17.86 18.46 6.44
C LEU A 445 -18.91 17.34 6.49
N GLY A 446 -19.53 17.08 7.66
CA GLY A 446 -20.54 16.04 7.85
C GLY A 446 -19.97 14.62 7.87
N SER A 447 -18.73 14.44 8.32
CA SER A 447 -18.11 13.12 8.49
C SER A 447 -18.56 12.42 9.77
N THR A 448 -18.47 11.09 9.76
CA THR A 448 -18.67 10.21 10.93
C THR A 448 -17.39 9.95 11.72
N VAL A 449 -16.23 10.41 11.24
CA VAL A 449 -14.94 10.33 11.97
C VAL A 449 -14.94 11.27 13.17
N THR A 450 -14.62 10.74 14.36
CA THR A 450 -14.59 11.47 15.64
C THR A 450 -13.16 11.66 16.18
N ALA A 451 -13.02 12.39 17.29
CA ALA A 451 -11.74 12.47 18.01
C ALA A 451 -11.23 11.10 18.49
N TYR A 452 -12.14 10.21 18.89
CA TYR A 452 -11.78 8.88 19.37
C TYR A 452 -11.31 7.95 18.23
N ASP A 453 -11.78 8.18 17.01
CA ASP A 453 -11.28 7.49 15.81
C ASP A 453 -9.83 7.86 15.51
N LEU A 454 -9.47 9.14 15.61
CA LEU A 454 -8.09 9.62 15.45
C LEU A 454 -7.18 9.09 16.58
N GLU A 455 -7.60 9.23 17.83
CA GLU A 455 -6.83 8.75 19.00
C GLU A 455 -6.63 7.22 18.97
N SER A 456 -7.59 6.47 18.41
CA SER A 456 -7.53 5.01 18.24
C SER A 456 -6.87 4.55 16.94
N TYR A 457 -6.38 5.46 16.10
CA TYR A 457 -5.72 5.10 14.84
C TYR A 457 -4.31 4.54 15.10
N SER A 458 -3.93 3.51 14.35
CA SER A 458 -2.58 2.95 14.39
C SER A 458 -2.16 2.43 13.01
N ALA A 459 -0.93 2.75 12.59
CA ALA A 459 -0.29 2.14 11.43
C ALA A 459 0.40 0.85 11.85
N ASP A 460 0.12 -0.25 11.14
CA ASP A 460 0.72 -1.54 11.41
C ASP A 460 2.09 -1.66 10.73
N MET A 461 3.00 -2.42 11.33
CA MET A 461 4.33 -2.70 10.76
C MET A 461 4.66 -4.18 10.91
N VAL A 462 4.83 -4.85 9.77
CA VAL A 462 5.05 -6.30 9.64
C VAL A 462 6.22 -6.56 8.67
N SER A 463 6.65 -7.81 8.52
CA SER A 463 7.56 -8.18 7.43
C SER A 463 6.82 -8.20 6.08
N SER A 464 7.47 -7.76 5.02
CA SER A 464 6.95 -7.89 3.64
C SER A 464 6.93 -9.38 3.23
N ILE A 465 5.97 -9.76 2.40
CA ILE A 465 5.91 -11.12 1.83
C ILE A 465 7.07 -11.30 0.86
N THR A 466 7.75 -12.43 0.93
CA THR A 466 8.80 -12.81 -0.02
C THR A 466 8.29 -13.81 -1.06
N MET A 467 8.74 -13.64 -2.30
CA MET A 467 8.58 -14.61 -3.38
C MET A 467 9.90 -14.72 -4.15
N GLN A 468 10.32 -15.92 -4.52
CA GLN A 468 11.43 -16.06 -5.46
C GLN A 468 10.97 -15.64 -6.87
N LEU A 469 11.80 -14.87 -7.57
CA LEU A 469 11.60 -14.51 -8.98
C LEU A 469 12.95 -14.68 -9.70
N GLY A 470 13.10 -15.76 -10.45
CA GLY A 470 14.35 -16.20 -11.02
C GLY A 470 15.40 -16.51 -9.95
N ASP A 471 16.53 -15.81 -9.99
CA ASP A 471 17.53 -15.84 -8.92
C ASP A 471 17.29 -14.80 -7.81
N ASP A 472 16.38 -13.86 -8.00
CA ASP A 472 16.11 -12.74 -7.10
C ASP A 472 15.00 -13.05 -6.08
N ILE A 473 14.87 -12.17 -5.08
CA ILE A 473 13.78 -12.17 -4.10
C ILE A 473 12.93 -10.91 -4.31
N LEU A 474 11.64 -11.10 -4.59
CA LEU A 474 10.62 -10.07 -4.67
C LEU A 474 9.98 -9.89 -3.28
N TYR A 475 9.97 -8.66 -2.79
CA TYR A 475 9.35 -8.23 -1.54
C TYR A 475 8.08 -7.45 -1.84
N ALA A 476 6.93 -7.99 -1.42
CA ALA A 476 5.59 -7.44 -1.65
C ALA A 476 4.92 -7.03 -0.33
N VAL A 477 4.12 -5.97 -0.35
CA VAL A 477 3.31 -5.59 0.82
C VAL A 477 2.16 -6.61 1.01
N PRO A 478 1.86 -7.04 2.25
CA PRO A 478 0.71 -7.89 2.55
C PRO A 478 -0.65 -7.26 2.22
N PRO A 479 -1.73 -8.06 2.12
CA PRO A 479 -3.10 -7.55 2.19
C PRO A 479 -3.26 -6.59 3.39
N ILE A 480 -3.80 -5.38 3.24
CA ILE A 480 -4.72 -4.93 2.19
C ILE A 480 -4.11 -4.53 0.81
N SER A 481 -2.79 -4.65 0.62
CA SER A 481 -2.14 -4.41 -0.68
C SER A 481 -2.45 -5.46 -1.74
N SER A 482 -2.58 -5.02 -3.00
CA SER A 482 -2.56 -5.89 -4.17
C SER A 482 -1.15 -6.38 -4.58
N GLY A 483 -0.10 -6.11 -3.81
CA GLY A 483 1.27 -6.58 -4.10
C GLY A 483 1.38 -8.11 -4.18
N THR A 484 0.54 -8.83 -3.44
CA THR A 484 0.39 -10.29 -3.54
C THR A 484 -0.13 -10.73 -4.93
N VAL A 485 -1.02 -9.93 -5.53
CA VAL A 485 -1.55 -10.16 -6.89
C VAL A 485 -0.47 -9.88 -7.94
N VAL A 486 0.30 -8.79 -7.78
CA VAL A 486 1.45 -8.49 -8.66
C VAL A 486 2.46 -9.64 -8.66
N ALA A 487 2.81 -10.16 -7.47
CA ALA A 487 3.72 -11.29 -7.34
C ALA A 487 3.19 -12.54 -8.07
N ASN A 488 1.91 -12.88 -7.90
CA ASN A 488 1.29 -14.00 -8.60
C ASN A 488 1.34 -13.86 -10.13
N VAL A 489 1.00 -12.68 -10.66
CA VAL A 489 1.01 -12.44 -12.12
C VAL A 489 2.44 -12.50 -12.68
N LEU A 490 3.44 -12.01 -11.96
CA LEU A 490 4.85 -12.17 -12.35
C LEU A 490 5.29 -13.64 -12.37
N SER A 491 4.91 -14.44 -11.37
CA SER A 491 5.21 -15.88 -11.32
C SER A 491 4.53 -16.69 -12.44
N ILE A 492 3.30 -16.31 -12.83
CA ILE A 492 2.63 -16.89 -14.01
C ILE A 492 3.43 -16.59 -15.28
N LEU A 493 3.83 -15.33 -15.47
CA LEU A 493 4.50 -14.87 -16.69
C LEU A 493 5.95 -15.36 -16.83
N GLU A 494 6.68 -15.46 -15.73
CA GLU A 494 8.09 -15.87 -15.68
C GLU A 494 8.36 -17.14 -16.49
N GLY A 495 7.64 -18.22 -16.19
CA GLY A 495 7.85 -19.52 -16.84
C GLY A 495 7.31 -19.64 -18.27
N PHE A 496 6.93 -18.53 -18.92
CA PHE A 496 6.91 -18.45 -20.38
C PHE A 496 8.31 -18.22 -20.98
N ASN A 497 9.33 -17.95 -20.15
CA ASN A 497 10.72 -17.68 -20.54
C ASN A 497 10.82 -16.55 -21.57
N LEU A 498 10.12 -15.46 -21.30
CA LEU A 498 9.96 -14.31 -22.20
C LEU A 498 11.31 -13.65 -22.52
N THR A 499 11.49 -13.21 -23.76
CA THR A 499 12.73 -12.60 -24.24
C THR A 499 12.46 -11.38 -25.13
N LYS A 500 13.50 -10.62 -25.45
CA LYS A 500 13.43 -9.55 -26.47
C LYS A 500 12.84 -10.00 -27.82
N ALA A 501 12.94 -11.27 -28.20
CA ALA A 501 12.38 -11.80 -29.45
C ALA A 501 10.84 -11.80 -29.46
N ASP A 502 10.21 -11.92 -28.29
CA ASP A 502 8.75 -12.00 -28.15
C ASP A 502 8.03 -10.63 -28.34
N PHE A 503 8.80 -9.55 -28.57
CA PHE A 503 8.33 -8.26 -29.08
C PHE A 503 8.74 -7.97 -30.54
N VAL A 504 9.36 -8.93 -31.24
CA VAL A 504 9.75 -8.78 -32.66
C VAL A 504 8.65 -9.33 -33.57
N GLY A 505 7.95 -8.44 -34.26
CA GLY A 505 6.84 -8.76 -35.16
C GLY A 505 5.47 -8.77 -34.46
N ALA A 506 4.43 -8.40 -35.19
CA ALA A 506 3.09 -8.18 -34.63
C ALA A 506 2.47 -9.44 -34.01
N GLU A 507 2.69 -10.62 -34.59
CA GLU A 507 2.23 -11.91 -34.05
C GLU A 507 2.80 -12.20 -32.66
N ASN A 508 4.14 -12.12 -32.51
CA ASN A 508 4.81 -12.33 -31.24
C ASN A 508 4.38 -11.28 -30.22
N GLN A 509 4.31 -10.00 -30.62
CA GLN A 509 3.87 -8.93 -29.75
C GLN A 509 2.42 -9.09 -29.29
N ALA A 510 1.50 -9.45 -30.19
CA ALA A 510 0.09 -9.70 -29.85
C ALA A 510 -0.07 -10.93 -28.95
N LYS A 511 0.70 -12.00 -29.21
CA LYS A 511 0.77 -13.19 -28.35
C LYS A 511 1.30 -12.87 -26.95
N THR A 512 2.33 -12.04 -26.84
CA THR A 512 2.86 -11.55 -25.56
C THR A 512 1.81 -10.72 -24.82
N LEU A 513 1.21 -9.72 -25.47
CA LEU A 513 0.17 -8.87 -24.86
C LEU A 513 -1.07 -9.68 -24.43
N HIS A 514 -1.43 -10.72 -25.19
CA HIS A 514 -2.46 -11.69 -24.80
C HIS A 514 -2.07 -12.45 -23.52
N ARG A 515 -0.86 -13.03 -23.43
CA ARG A 515 -0.38 -13.71 -22.21
C ARG A 515 -0.43 -12.81 -20.97
N PHE A 516 -0.07 -11.53 -21.10
CA PHE A 516 -0.22 -10.54 -20.03
C PHE A 516 -1.68 -10.35 -19.62
N ALA A 517 -2.60 -10.22 -20.59
CA ALA A 517 -4.03 -10.08 -20.31
C ALA A 517 -4.65 -11.33 -19.64
N GLU A 518 -4.24 -12.54 -20.03
CA GLU A 518 -4.68 -13.78 -19.37
C GLU A 518 -4.13 -13.91 -17.96
N ALA A 519 -2.83 -13.67 -17.76
CA ALA A 519 -2.20 -13.72 -16.43
C ALA A 519 -2.82 -12.69 -15.48
N LEU A 520 -3.07 -11.46 -15.95
CA LEU A 520 -3.79 -10.43 -15.19
C LEU A 520 -5.21 -10.86 -14.83
N LYS A 521 -5.97 -11.47 -15.74
CA LYS A 521 -7.32 -11.99 -15.43
C LYS A 521 -7.30 -13.03 -14.30
N TYR A 522 -6.36 -13.97 -14.31
CA TYR A 522 -6.22 -14.93 -13.22
C TYR A 522 -5.80 -14.28 -11.88
N GLY A 523 -4.91 -13.29 -11.90
CA GLY A 523 -4.56 -12.52 -10.69
C GLY A 523 -5.77 -11.75 -10.13
N PHE A 524 -6.47 -10.99 -10.97
CA PHE A 524 -7.66 -10.23 -10.58
C PHE A 524 -8.82 -11.11 -10.13
N ALA A 525 -8.97 -12.33 -10.66
CA ALA A 525 -9.94 -13.32 -10.18
C ALA A 525 -9.76 -13.65 -8.68
N LYS A 526 -8.54 -13.50 -8.15
CA LYS A 526 -8.19 -13.76 -6.74
C LYS A 526 -7.95 -12.51 -5.90
N ARG A 527 -7.82 -11.32 -6.52
CA ARG A 527 -7.76 -10.03 -5.82
C ARG A 527 -8.92 -9.84 -4.84
N TRP A 528 -10.13 -10.24 -5.23
CA TRP A 528 -11.35 -10.12 -4.41
C TRP A 528 -11.58 -11.23 -3.38
N GLU A 529 -10.68 -12.21 -3.27
CA GLU A 529 -10.64 -13.13 -2.13
C GLU A 529 -9.67 -12.64 -1.03
N LEU A 530 -8.92 -11.57 -1.28
CA LEU A 530 -8.11 -10.85 -0.28
C LEU A 530 -8.97 -9.84 0.51
N GLY A 531 -8.40 -9.29 1.57
CA GLY A 531 -9.03 -8.28 2.43
C GLY A 531 -8.16 -7.93 3.63
N ASP A 532 -8.74 -7.23 4.61
CA ASP A 532 -8.07 -6.89 5.86
C ASP A 532 -7.76 -8.16 6.69
N LEU A 533 -6.47 -8.43 6.93
CA LEU A 533 -5.97 -9.57 7.70
C LEU A 533 -6.46 -9.61 9.15
N ARG A 534 -6.95 -8.49 9.68
CA ARG A 534 -7.48 -8.38 11.05
C ARG A 534 -8.93 -8.89 11.16
N PHE A 535 -9.60 -9.06 10.01
CA PHE A 535 -10.99 -9.52 9.88
C PHE A 535 -11.10 -10.82 9.06
N ASN A 536 -10.14 -11.08 8.15
CA ASN A 536 -10.17 -12.21 7.21
C ASN A 536 -8.87 -13.03 7.28
N ASP A 537 -8.95 -14.33 7.53
CA ASP A 537 -7.79 -15.21 7.43
C ASP A 537 -7.49 -15.61 5.97
N VAL A 538 -6.76 -14.74 5.27
CA VAL A 538 -6.33 -14.98 3.88
C VAL A 538 -4.92 -15.56 3.77
N ARG A 539 -4.35 -16.12 4.85
CA ARG A 539 -2.95 -16.57 4.90
C ARG A 539 -2.65 -17.72 3.94
N GLU A 540 -3.57 -18.68 3.79
CA GLU A 540 -3.43 -19.76 2.79
C GLU A 540 -3.44 -19.20 1.37
N LEU A 541 -4.37 -18.28 1.07
CA LEU A 541 -4.49 -17.64 -0.24
C LEU A 541 -3.23 -16.84 -0.58
N VAL A 542 -2.69 -16.07 0.36
CA VAL A 542 -1.41 -15.36 0.20
C VAL A 542 -0.29 -16.36 -0.10
N SER A 543 -0.13 -17.39 0.73
CA SER A 543 0.91 -18.42 0.53
C SER A 543 0.78 -19.17 -0.80
N ARG A 544 -0.43 -19.29 -1.34
CA ARG A 544 -0.71 -19.88 -2.65
C ARG A 544 -0.42 -18.91 -3.79
N LEU A 545 -0.78 -17.64 -3.65
CA LEU A 545 -0.54 -16.61 -4.67
C LEU A 545 0.96 -16.32 -4.86
N THR A 546 1.76 -16.34 -3.79
CA THR A 546 3.23 -16.16 -3.84
C THR A 546 4.01 -17.48 -3.90
N ASN A 547 3.40 -18.54 -4.43
CA ASN A 547 4.07 -19.83 -4.65
C ASN A 547 4.34 -20.06 -6.17
N PRO A 548 5.60 -20.31 -6.59
CA PRO A 548 5.93 -20.51 -8.00
C PRO A 548 5.22 -21.69 -8.69
N GLU A 549 5.00 -22.79 -7.98
CA GLU A 549 4.30 -23.97 -8.50
C GLU A 549 2.81 -23.68 -8.76
N TYR A 550 2.18 -22.83 -7.95
CA TYR A 550 0.83 -22.34 -8.22
C TYR A 550 0.79 -21.44 -9.46
N GLY A 551 1.77 -20.54 -9.63
CA GLY A 551 1.94 -19.73 -10.85
C GLY A 551 2.06 -20.60 -12.11
N MET A 552 2.82 -21.71 -12.03
CA MET A 552 2.87 -22.74 -13.07
C MET A 552 1.50 -23.39 -13.34
N SER A 553 0.78 -23.81 -12.30
CA SER A 553 -0.56 -24.43 -12.40
C SER A 553 -1.64 -23.51 -13.00
N ILE A 554 -1.38 -22.20 -13.04
CA ILE A 554 -2.23 -21.20 -13.70
C ILE A 554 -1.75 -20.96 -15.13
N ARG A 555 -0.44 -20.90 -15.39
CA ARG A 555 0.14 -20.82 -16.74
C ARG A 555 -0.34 -21.96 -17.65
N GLU A 556 -0.47 -23.17 -17.12
CA GLU A 556 -1.01 -24.34 -17.85
C GLU A 556 -2.47 -24.17 -18.35
N LYS A 557 -3.21 -23.19 -17.80
CA LYS A 557 -4.61 -22.90 -18.17
C LYS A 557 -4.73 -21.75 -19.18
N ILE A 558 -3.62 -21.07 -19.51
CA ILE A 558 -3.56 -20.00 -20.50
C ILE A 558 -3.45 -20.63 -21.89
N ASN A 559 -4.40 -20.32 -22.78
CA ASN A 559 -4.37 -20.77 -24.16
C ASN A 559 -3.93 -19.64 -25.09
N ASP A 560 -2.71 -19.72 -25.62
CA ASP A 560 -2.03 -18.70 -26.45
C ASP A 560 -2.85 -18.11 -27.62
N ASP A 561 -3.96 -18.73 -28.01
CA ASP A 561 -4.79 -18.37 -29.17
C ASP A 561 -6.24 -17.98 -28.84
N LYS A 562 -6.70 -18.08 -27.57
CA LYS A 562 -8.05 -17.67 -27.19
C LYS A 562 -8.20 -17.30 -25.72
N VAL A 563 -9.00 -16.28 -25.44
CA VAL A 563 -9.57 -16.03 -24.10
C VAL A 563 -10.56 -17.14 -23.69
N HIS A 564 -10.73 -17.38 -22.39
CA HIS A 564 -11.93 -18.08 -21.87
C HIS A 564 -13.16 -17.17 -21.97
N LYS A 565 -14.35 -17.78 -22.10
CA LYS A 565 -15.59 -17.06 -22.47
C LYS A 565 -16.33 -16.47 -21.27
N ALA A 566 -16.32 -17.13 -20.13
CA ALA A 566 -16.97 -16.64 -18.91
C ALA A 566 -15.92 -16.12 -17.91
N VAL A 567 -16.26 -15.09 -17.15
CA VAL A 567 -15.39 -14.56 -16.07
C VAL A 567 -15.15 -15.59 -14.95
N PHE A 568 -16.10 -16.51 -14.77
CA PHE A 568 -16.00 -17.64 -13.84
C PHE A 568 -14.93 -18.69 -14.26
N ASP A 569 -14.58 -18.78 -15.55
CA ASP A 569 -13.56 -19.72 -16.06
C ASP A 569 -12.15 -19.41 -15.51
N TYR A 570 -11.93 -18.16 -15.06
CA TYR A 570 -10.70 -17.73 -14.38
C TYR A 570 -10.71 -18.04 -12.87
N GLY A 571 -11.79 -18.64 -12.36
CA GLY A 571 -11.96 -18.99 -10.94
C GLY A 571 -12.36 -17.82 -10.04
N ALA A 572 -12.98 -16.77 -10.59
CA ALA A 572 -13.48 -15.63 -9.83
C ALA A 572 -14.80 -15.95 -9.12
N GLN A 573 -14.94 -15.47 -7.88
CA GLN A 573 -16.13 -15.63 -7.05
C GLN A 573 -16.83 -14.31 -6.71
N PHE A 574 -16.09 -13.19 -6.73
CA PHE A 574 -16.54 -11.89 -6.23
C PHE A 574 -16.05 -10.71 -7.09
N MET A 575 -16.58 -9.52 -6.80
CA MET A 575 -16.15 -8.22 -7.33
C MET A 575 -16.05 -7.13 -6.26
N GLY A 576 -15.57 -5.95 -6.66
CA GLY A 576 -15.64 -4.69 -5.92
C GLY A 576 -15.19 -3.53 -6.81
N GLU A 577 -14.98 -2.36 -6.20
CA GLU A 577 -14.79 -1.10 -6.90
C GLU A 577 -13.32 -0.77 -7.27
N ASP A 578 -13.13 0.21 -8.16
CA ASP A 578 -11.82 0.73 -8.55
C ASP A 578 -11.46 2.01 -7.77
N ASP A 579 -10.19 2.12 -7.37
CA ASP A 579 -9.52 3.34 -6.88
C ASP A 579 -8.96 4.18 -8.06
N ALA A 580 -8.48 5.42 -7.84
CA ALA A 580 -7.98 6.28 -8.93
C ALA A 580 -6.82 7.25 -8.59
N GLY A 581 -7.06 8.19 -7.67
CA GLY A 581 -6.14 9.24 -7.24
C GLY A 581 -5.01 8.68 -6.38
N THR A 582 -3.79 8.71 -6.91
CA THR A 582 -2.65 8.06 -6.25
C THR A 582 -1.33 8.75 -6.61
N SER A 583 -0.33 8.59 -5.75
CA SER A 583 1.07 8.95 -5.96
C SER A 583 1.97 7.75 -5.65
N HIS A 584 3.10 7.66 -6.35
CA HIS A 584 4.16 6.71 -6.00
C HIS A 584 5.49 7.45 -5.80
N THR A 585 6.33 6.94 -4.91
CA THR A 585 7.67 7.48 -4.62
C THR A 585 8.61 6.35 -4.29
N VAL A 586 9.81 6.40 -4.87
CA VAL A 586 10.88 5.42 -4.63
C VAL A 586 12.14 6.15 -4.18
N VAL A 587 12.84 5.57 -3.21
CA VAL A 587 14.16 5.98 -2.72
C VAL A 587 15.11 4.79 -2.75
N LEU A 588 16.34 5.03 -3.19
CA LEU A 588 17.49 4.14 -2.99
C LEU A 588 18.63 4.97 -2.37
N ALA A 589 19.09 4.57 -1.18
CA ALA A 589 20.07 5.32 -0.39
C ALA A 589 21.51 4.77 -0.55
N PRO A 590 22.56 5.56 -0.24
CA PRO A 590 23.96 5.16 -0.40
C PRO A 590 24.43 3.90 0.34
N ASN A 591 23.68 3.44 1.34
CA ASN A 591 23.95 2.18 2.03
C ASN A 591 23.20 0.97 1.43
N GLY A 592 22.48 1.14 0.33
CA GLY A 592 21.69 0.10 -0.35
C GLY A 592 20.29 -0.12 0.21
N ASP A 593 19.88 0.61 1.26
CA ASP A 593 18.51 0.59 1.75
C ASP A 593 17.58 1.21 0.69
N ALA A 594 16.41 0.61 0.49
CA ALA A 594 15.41 1.10 -0.46
C ALA A 594 14.04 1.25 0.20
N VAL A 595 13.30 2.25 -0.25
CA VAL A 595 11.91 2.49 0.17
C VAL A 595 11.06 2.67 -1.08
N SER A 596 9.96 1.92 -1.16
CA SER A 596 8.92 2.05 -2.19
C SER A 596 7.61 2.39 -1.49
N VAL A 597 6.95 3.49 -1.86
CA VAL A 597 5.75 4.00 -1.18
C VAL A 597 4.68 4.38 -2.18
N THR A 598 3.46 3.88 -1.97
CA THR A 598 2.28 4.37 -2.66
C THR A 598 1.38 5.07 -1.63
N SER A 599 0.92 6.28 -1.94
CA SER A 599 0.00 7.06 -1.10
C SER A 599 -1.18 7.58 -1.92
N SER A 600 -2.32 7.78 -1.27
CA SER A 600 -3.60 8.06 -1.91
C SER A 600 -4.52 8.89 -1.00
N VAL A 601 -5.40 9.69 -1.61
CA VAL A 601 -6.64 10.22 -0.98
C VAL A 601 -7.89 9.50 -1.54
N ASN A 602 -7.70 8.30 -2.06
CA ASN A 602 -8.58 7.55 -2.96
C ASN A 602 -8.94 8.28 -4.27
N GLU A 603 -10.08 8.97 -4.38
CA GLU A 603 -10.44 9.62 -5.65
C GLU A 603 -9.53 10.83 -5.96
N TYR A 604 -9.66 11.39 -7.16
CA TYR A 604 -9.09 12.70 -7.42
C TYR A 604 -9.68 13.73 -6.44
N PHE A 605 -8.82 14.40 -5.66
CA PHE A 605 -9.20 15.24 -4.51
C PHE A 605 -10.08 14.52 -3.45
N GLY A 606 -9.99 13.20 -3.36
CA GLY A 606 -10.72 12.36 -2.41
C GLY A 606 -12.21 12.68 -2.36
N ALA A 607 -12.72 13.04 -1.17
CA ALA A 607 -14.12 13.39 -0.92
C ALA A 607 -14.64 14.62 -1.70
N SER A 608 -13.80 15.27 -2.52
CA SER A 608 -14.02 16.62 -3.08
C SER A 608 -14.19 17.70 -2.01
N GLN A 609 -13.61 17.48 -0.83
CA GLN A 609 -13.69 18.37 0.31
C GLN A 609 -12.32 18.68 0.90
N ALA A 610 -12.13 19.94 1.29
CA ALA A 610 -11.03 20.37 2.14
C ALA A 610 -11.54 21.08 3.40
N GLY A 611 -10.84 20.85 4.53
CA GLY A 611 -11.12 21.46 5.83
C GLY A 611 -10.88 22.97 5.85
N ARG A 612 -11.66 23.72 6.64
CA ARG A 612 -11.61 25.20 6.68
C ARG A 612 -10.55 25.75 7.64
N ARG A 613 -10.28 25.05 8.72
CA ARG A 613 -9.25 25.39 9.74
C ARG A 613 -7.88 24.89 9.35
N THR A 614 -7.83 23.76 8.66
CA THR A 614 -6.60 23.01 8.34
C THR A 614 -6.21 23.12 6.86
N GLY A 615 -7.15 23.37 5.94
CA GLY A 615 -6.89 23.33 4.50
C GLY A 615 -6.61 21.93 3.94
N ILE A 616 -6.73 20.87 4.76
CA ILE A 616 -6.43 19.49 4.37
C ILE A 616 -7.50 18.97 3.42
N VAL A 617 -7.09 18.39 2.29
CA VAL A 617 -7.96 17.60 1.39
C VAL A 617 -8.15 16.22 2.01
N PHE A 618 -9.40 15.81 2.24
CA PHE A 618 -9.71 14.53 2.88
C PHE A 618 -10.03 13.43 1.86
N ASN A 619 -9.65 12.19 2.20
CA ASN A 619 -9.84 11.02 1.36
C ASN A 619 -11.32 10.66 1.09
N SER A 620 -11.54 9.84 0.07
CA SER A 620 -12.80 9.10 -0.14
C SER A 620 -12.60 7.58 0.01
N ALA A 621 -11.75 7.14 0.95
CA ALA A 621 -11.33 5.74 1.04
C ALA A 621 -12.47 4.78 1.45
N MET A 622 -13.59 5.28 1.98
CA MET A 622 -14.79 4.46 2.19
C MET A 622 -15.38 3.89 0.89
N ASN A 623 -15.03 4.43 -0.28
CA ASN A 623 -15.42 3.89 -1.58
C ASN A 623 -14.79 2.53 -1.91
N ASP A 624 -13.63 2.22 -1.34
CA ASP A 624 -12.88 1.01 -1.70
C ASP A 624 -13.45 -0.25 -1.00
N PHE A 625 -14.49 -0.11 -0.17
CA PHE A 625 -15.26 -1.22 0.37
C PHE A 625 -16.33 -1.70 -0.62
N SER A 626 -16.60 -3.00 -0.58
CA SER A 626 -17.67 -3.64 -1.32
C SER A 626 -19.01 -3.44 -0.60
N VAL A 627 -20.05 -2.98 -1.31
CA VAL A 627 -21.40 -2.77 -0.76
C VAL A 627 -22.27 -4.00 -1.01
N GLU A 628 -22.98 -4.49 0.01
CA GLU A 628 -23.83 -5.68 -0.08
C GLU A 628 -25.00 -5.48 -1.08
N GLY A 629 -25.55 -6.57 -1.61
CA GLY A 629 -26.65 -6.55 -2.58
C GLY A 629 -26.26 -6.04 -3.98
N THR A 630 -25.07 -5.43 -4.15
CA THR A 630 -24.55 -5.05 -5.45
C THR A 630 -23.99 -6.25 -6.22
N SER A 631 -24.07 -6.20 -7.55
CA SER A 631 -23.54 -7.20 -8.48
C SER A 631 -23.31 -6.57 -9.85
N ASN A 632 -22.26 -6.97 -10.54
CA ASN A 632 -21.97 -6.46 -11.89
C ASN A 632 -22.82 -7.15 -12.98
N SER A 633 -22.69 -6.65 -14.21
CA SER A 633 -23.35 -7.17 -15.42
C SER A 633 -23.02 -8.63 -15.78
N PHE A 634 -22.10 -9.29 -15.07
CA PHE A 634 -21.75 -10.70 -15.23
C PHE A 634 -22.28 -11.60 -14.09
N GLY A 635 -23.02 -11.03 -13.12
CA GLY A 635 -23.63 -11.78 -12.02
C GLY A 635 -22.67 -12.20 -10.90
N LEU A 636 -21.46 -11.62 -10.85
CA LEU A 636 -20.57 -11.76 -9.69
C LEU A 636 -21.04 -10.82 -8.56
N PRO A 637 -21.24 -11.32 -7.33
CA PRO A 637 -21.60 -10.52 -6.18
C PRO A 637 -20.41 -9.72 -5.61
N ALA A 638 -20.73 -8.69 -4.84
CA ALA A 638 -19.78 -7.94 -4.02
C ALA A 638 -18.97 -8.84 -3.04
N ALA A 639 -17.70 -8.52 -2.81
CA ALA A 639 -16.78 -9.34 -2.03
C ALA A 639 -16.99 -9.24 -0.50
N PRO A 640 -17.41 -10.32 0.20
CA PRO A 640 -17.66 -10.28 1.65
C PRO A 640 -16.40 -9.98 2.47
N SER A 641 -15.22 -10.41 1.99
CA SER A 641 -13.93 -10.08 2.63
C SER A 641 -13.70 -8.57 2.75
N ASN A 642 -14.31 -7.80 1.86
CA ASN A 642 -14.17 -6.37 1.70
C ASN A 642 -15.47 -5.58 1.98
N PHE A 643 -16.47 -6.19 2.64
CA PHE A 643 -17.63 -5.44 3.18
C PHE A 643 -17.20 -4.46 4.27
N ILE A 644 -17.97 -3.38 4.48
CA ILE A 644 -17.70 -2.35 5.49
C ILE A 644 -17.88 -2.93 6.90
N ASP A 645 -16.90 -2.71 7.77
CA ASP A 645 -16.98 -2.98 9.21
C ASP A 645 -16.15 -1.93 9.96
N ALA A 646 -16.51 -1.65 11.22
CA ALA A 646 -15.86 -0.62 12.03
C ALA A 646 -14.37 -0.91 12.24
N ARG A 647 -13.50 0.09 12.02
CA ARG A 647 -12.02 0.02 12.06
C ARG A 647 -11.35 -0.85 10.99
N LYS A 648 -12.10 -1.48 10.09
CA LYS A 648 -11.56 -2.26 8.96
C LYS A 648 -10.85 -1.34 7.98
N ARG A 649 -9.82 -1.84 7.28
CA ARG A 649 -9.20 -1.17 6.12
C ARG A 649 -9.85 -1.70 4.83
N PRO A 650 -10.15 -0.84 3.86
CA PRO A 650 -10.59 -1.30 2.55
C PRO A 650 -9.42 -1.84 1.72
N MET A 651 -9.70 -2.77 0.81
CA MET A 651 -8.68 -3.44 0.01
C MET A 651 -8.23 -2.57 -1.18
N SER A 652 -6.92 -2.48 -1.44
CA SER A 652 -6.34 -1.44 -2.32
C SER A 652 -5.55 -2.00 -3.50
N SER A 653 -5.55 -1.28 -4.63
CA SER A 653 -4.65 -1.57 -5.77
C SER A 653 -3.20 -1.19 -5.51
N MET A 654 -2.93 -0.35 -4.49
CA MET A 654 -1.59 0.10 -4.12
C MET A 654 -0.62 -1.10 -3.94
N SER A 655 0.42 -1.13 -4.77
CA SER A 655 1.38 -2.23 -4.86
C SER A 655 2.83 -1.71 -4.94
N PRO A 656 3.43 -1.26 -3.82
CA PRO A 656 4.82 -0.83 -3.76
C PRO A 656 5.76 -2.04 -3.57
N MET A 657 6.66 -2.26 -4.52
CA MET A 657 7.45 -3.49 -4.67
C MET A 657 8.96 -3.20 -4.62
N ILE A 658 9.72 -4.17 -4.10
CA ILE A 658 11.19 -4.15 -4.13
C ILE A 658 11.68 -5.54 -4.60
N LEU A 659 12.67 -5.58 -5.48
CA LEU A 659 13.34 -6.79 -5.96
C LEU A 659 14.84 -6.68 -5.67
N ALA A 660 15.43 -7.67 -5.02
CA ALA A 660 16.87 -7.72 -4.73
C ALA A 660 17.49 -9.09 -5.02
N ASP A 661 18.77 -9.11 -5.37
CA ASP A 661 19.52 -10.36 -5.57
C ASP A 661 19.75 -11.11 -4.24
N ARG A 662 20.32 -12.33 -4.30
CA ARG A 662 20.64 -13.14 -3.08
C ARG A 662 21.76 -12.56 -2.20
N LYS A 663 22.41 -11.46 -2.62
CA LYS A 663 23.34 -10.66 -1.79
C LYS A 663 22.62 -9.43 -1.20
N GLY A 664 21.31 -9.29 -1.43
CA GLY A 664 20.50 -8.15 -1.04
C GLY A 664 20.81 -6.88 -1.84
N ASN A 665 21.42 -6.96 -3.03
CA ASN A 665 21.57 -5.79 -3.90
C ASN A 665 20.20 -5.50 -4.52
N VAL A 666 19.62 -4.33 -4.26
CA VAL A 666 18.35 -3.93 -4.87
C VAL A 666 18.56 -3.82 -6.37
N ARG A 667 17.80 -4.58 -7.15
CA ARG A 667 17.85 -4.55 -8.62
C ARG A 667 16.78 -3.63 -9.19
N LEU A 668 15.61 -3.60 -8.55
CA LEU A 668 14.49 -2.76 -8.94
C LEU A 668 13.62 -2.45 -7.71
N ALA A 669 13.47 -1.17 -7.37
CA ALA A 669 12.46 -0.68 -6.43
C ALA A 669 11.44 0.15 -7.23
N PHE A 670 10.15 -0.18 -7.11
CA PHE A 670 9.16 0.22 -8.11
C PHE A 670 7.72 0.15 -7.60
N GLY A 671 6.85 0.92 -8.25
CA GLY A 671 5.42 0.92 -8.01
C GLY A 671 4.72 1.95 -8.88
N ALA A 672 3.42 2.10 -8.70
CA ALA A 672 2.62 2.97 -9.55
C ALA A 672 1.45 3.64 -8.83
N ALA A 673 0.90 4.62 -9.53
CA ALA A 673 -0.37 5.30 -9.28
C ALA A 673 -1.36 5.07 -10.44
N GLY A 674 -2.66 5.28 -10.20
CA GLY A 674 -3.72 5.10 -11.19
C GLY A 674 -4.63 3.90 -10.91
N GLY A 675 -5.03 3.72 -9.65
CA GLY A 675 -6.07 2.74 -9.30
C GLY A 675 -5.75 1.29 -9.63
N SER A 676 -6.74 0.54 -10.10
CA SER A 676 -6.58 -0.85 -10.57
C SER A 676 -5.49 -1.04 -11.65
N LYS A 677 -5.16 0.01 -12.41
CA LYS A 677 -4.09 -0.03 -13.43
C LYS A 677 -2.69 -0.02 -12.83
N ILE A 678 -2.54 0.22 -11.51
CA ILE A 678 -1.30 0.01 -10.76
C ILE A 678 -0.80 -1.41 -10.97
N ILE A 679 -1.66 -2.42 -10.76
CA ILE A 679 -1.29 -3.84 -10.82
C ILE A 679 -0.75 -4.19 -12.22
N SER A 680 -1.47 -3.81 -13.28
CA SER A 680 -1.04 -4.05 -14.66
C SER A 680 0.28 -3.33 -15.00
N SER A 681 0.44 -2.07 -14.56
CA SER A 681 1.60 -1.25 -14.92
C SER A 681 2.87 -1.70 -14.18
N VAL A 682 2.75 -2.12 -12.92
CA VAL A 682 3.84 -2.65 -12.11
C VAL A 682 4.32 -3.99 -12.69
N VAL A 683 3.40 -4.86 -13.11
CA VAL A 683 3.72 -6.11 -13.83
C VAL A 683 4.40 -5.82 -15.18
N GLU A 684 3.84 -4.93 -16.00
CA GLU A 684 4.41 -4.58 -17.30
C GLU A 684 5.84 -4.02 -17.20
N VAL A 685 6.08 -3.05 -16.32
CA VAL A 685 7.40 -2.41 -16.20
C VAL A 685 8.44 -3.38 -15.65
N ALA A 686 8.11 -4.20 -14.65
CA ALA A 686 9.01 -5.23 -14.14
C ALA A 686 9.42 -6.22 -15.25
N ALA A 687 8.45 -6.78 -15.98
CA ALA A 687 8.72 -7.73 -17.06
C ALA A 687 9.53 -7.09 -18.20
N ARG A 688 9.23 -5.84 -18.57
CA ARG A 688 9.96 -5.04 -19.57
C ARG A 688 11.43 -4.86 -19.22
N TYR A 689 11.71 -4.55 -17.96
CA TYR A 689 13.07 -4.43 -17.44
C TYR A 689 13.80 -5.78 -17.32
N LEU A 690 13.16 -6.79 -16.72
CA LEU A 690 13.79 -8.06 -16.34
C LEU A 690 14.00 -9.04 -17.51
N TRP A 691 13.04 -9.13 -18.44
CA TRP A 691 12.98 -10.20 -19.45
C TRP A 691 13.14 -9.71 -20.88
N PHE A 692 12.57 -8.54 -21.19
CA PHE A 692 12.58 -8.00 -22.55
C PHE A 692 13.84 -7.17 -22.89
N GLY A 693 14.77 -7.04 -21.95
CA GLY A 693 16.05 -6.34 -22.14
C GLY A 693 15.89 -4.84 -22.43
N GLN A 694 14.87 -4.22 -21.84
CA GLN A 694 14.63 -2.78 -21.92
C GLN A 694 15.27 -2.08 -20.71
N ASP A 695 15.84 -0.90 -20.90
CA ASP A 695 16.21 -0.05 -19.77
C ASP A 695 14.95 0.47 -19.04
N ILE A 696 15.11 1.00 -17.83
CA ILE A 696 13.96 1.38 -16.99
C ILE A 696 13.14 2.56 -17.55
N LYS A 697 13.73 3.43 -18.38
CA LYS A 697 12.98 4.48 -19.09
C LYS A 697 12.15 3.85 -20.20
N SER A 698 12.76 3.04 -21.05
CA SER A 698 12.08 2.33 -22.14
C SER A 698 10.93 1.44 -21.62
N ALA A 699 11.12 0.79 -20.46
CA ALA A 699 10.10 0.00 -19.80
C ALA A 699 8.89 0.85 -19.33
N ILE A 700 9.14 2.02 -18.73
CA ILE A 700 8.09 2.93 -18.22
C ILE A 700 7.36 3.67 -19.35
N ASP A 701 8.09 4.14 -20.36
CA ASP A 701 7.53 4.91 -21.48
C ASP A 701 6.74 4.03 -22.47
N ALA A 702 6.88 2.71 -22.38
CA ALA A 702 6.22 1.75 -23.26
C ALA A 702 4.68 1.92 -23.32
N PRO A 703 4.04 1.59 -24.46
CA PRO A 703 2.59 1.43 -24.56
C PRO A 703 2.03 0.43 -23.56
N ARG A 704 0.97 0.80 -22.82
CA ARG A 704 0.36 -0.05 -21.80
C ARG A 704 -0.97 -0.69 -22.23
N ILE A 705 -1.22 -1.87 -21.67
CA ILE A 705 -2.50 -2.56 -21.65
C ILE A 705 -2.98 -2.76 -20.20
N HIS A 706 -4.27 -3.04 -20.03
CA HIS A 706 -4.83 -3.32 -18.72
C HIS A 706 -6.08 -4.21 -18.83
N HIS A 707 -6.18 -5.15 -17.91
CA HIS A 707 -7.36 -6.00 -17.75
C HIS A 707 -7.54 -6.33 -16.26
N GLN A 708 -8.73 -6.09 -15.72
CA GLN A 708 -9.07 -6.24 -14.29
C GLN A 708 -10.12 -7.34 -14.04
N LEU A 709 -10.17 -8.32 -14.94
CA LEU A 709 -11.25 -9.30 -15.18
C LEU A 709 -12.65 -8.72 -15.45
N VAL A 710 -13.16 -7.79 -14.64
CA VAL A 710 -14.48 -7.14 -14.83
C VAL A 710 -14.32 -5.61 -14.83
N PRO A 711 -14.81 -4.89 -15.86
CA PRO A 711 -15.42 -5.42 -17.10
C PRO A 711 -14.44 -6.25 -17.93
N ASN A 712 -14.96 -7.24 -18.66
CA ASN A 712 -14.16 -8.21 -19.44
C ASN A 712 -13.65 -7.61 -20.76
N VAL A 713 -12.92 -6.49 -20.67
CA VAL A 713 -12.39 -5.72 -21.80
C VAL A 713 -10.90 -5.45 -21.60
N LEU A 714 -10.12 -5.68 -22.65
CA LEU A 714 -8.71 -5.32 -22.70
C LEU A 714 -8.60 -3.82 -23.01
N GLN A 715 -8.28 -3.06 -21.96
CA GLN A 715 -8.05 -1.62 -22.07
C GLN A 715 -6.65 -1.38 -22.64
N TYR A 716 -6.49 -0.38 -23.53
CA TYR A 716 -5.19 -0.07 -24.15
C TYR A 716 -5.03 1.44 -24.41
N GLU A 717 -3.78 1.92 -24.40
CA GLU A 717 -3.50 3.33 -24.69
C GLU A 717 -3.79 3.69 -26.15
N PHE A 718 -4.69 4.66 -26.35
CA PHE A 718 -5.15 5.09 -27.67
C PHE A 718 -3.99 5.62 -28.54
N GLY A 719 -3.86 5.10 -29.76
CA GLY A 719 -2.83 5.52 -30.72
C GLY A 719 -1.41 5.06 -30.39
N ARG A 720 -1.21 4.17 -29.40
CA ARG A 720 0.11 3.64 -29.00
C ARG A 720 0.40 2.21 -29.51
N PHE A 721 -0.55 1.58 -30.20
CA PHE A 721 -0.46 0.23 -30.79
C PHE A 721 -0.85 0.27 -32.27
N SER A 722 -0.35 -0.67 -33.09
CA SER A 722 -0.74 -0.77 -34.50
C SER A 722 -2.09 -1.51 -34.66
N GLU A 723 -2.84 -1.16 -35.71
CA GLU A 723 -4.11 -1.84 -36.05
C GLU A 723 -3.91 -3.34 -36.33
N GLU A 724 -2.72 -3.76 -36.75
CA GLU A 724 -2.33 -5.16 -36.90
C GLU A 724 -2.35 -5.89 -35.54
N ILE A 725 -1.66 -5.37 -34.53
CA ILE A 725 -1.65 -5.93 -33.16
C ILE A 725 -3.07 -5.92 -32.56
N LEU A 726 -3.81 -4.83 -32.75
CA LEU A 726 -5.20 -4.72 -32.28
C LEU A 726 -6.14 -5.70 -33.01
N THR A 727 -5.85 -6.05 -34.27
CA THR A 727 -6.61 -7.06 -35.03
C THR A 727 -6.27 -8.47 -34.53
N LEU A 728 -5.00 -8.78 -34.29
CA LEU A 728 -4.57 -10.08 -33.75
C LEU A 728 -5.11 -10.32 -32.33
N LEU A 729 -5.14 -9.30 -31.47
CA LEU A 729 -5.76 -9.39 -30.14
C LEU A 729 -7.29 -9.63 -30.22
N LYS A 730 -7.99 -9.01 -31.18
CA LYS A 730 -9.41 -9.30 -31.46
C LYS A 730 -9.62 -10.73 -31.97
N GLN A 731 -8.71 -11.25 -32.81
CA GLN A 731 -8.77 -12.64 -33.31
C GLN A 731 -8.59 -13.65 -32.17
N LYS A 732 -7.74 -13.35 -31.17
CA LYS A 732 -7.62 -14.12 -29.91
C LYS A 732 -8.80 -13.91 -28.95
N GLY A 733 -9.81 -13.14 -29.35
CA GLY A 733 -11.09 -13.00 -28.64
C GLY A 733 -11.17 -11.87 -27.61
N HIS A 734 -10.19 -10.96 -27.54
CA HIS A 734 -10.28 -9.81 -26.64
C HIS A 734 -11.24 -8.74 -27.18
N GLU A 735 -12.21 -8.32 -26.36
CA GLU A 735 -12.92 -7.06 -26.56
C GLU A 735 -11.97 -5.89 -26.21
N LEU A 736 -11.73 -4.97 -27.15
CA LEU A 736 -10.72 -3.91 -26.99
C LEU A 736 -11.35 -2.55 -26.71
N LYS A 737 -10.93 -1.88 -25.63
CA LYS A 737 -11.40 -0.55 -25.23
C LYS A 737 -10.25 0.46 -25.15
N PRO A 738 -10.15 1.45 -26.04
CA PRO A 738 -9.12 2.48 -25.93
C PRO A 738 -9.38 3.41 -24.75
N PHE A 739 -8.33 3.82 -24.03
CA PHE A 739 -8.34 4.96 -23.11
C PHE A 739 -7.39 6.06 -23.58
N LYS A 740 -7.72 7.32 -23.26
CA LYS A 740 -6.98 8.53 -23.68
C LYS A 740 -6.36 9.29 -22.52
N ASP A 741 -6.90 9.12 -21.33
CA ASP A 741 -6.46 9.78 -20.10
C ASP A 741 -5.19 9.15 -19.55
N ILE A 742 -4.62 9.78 -18.51
CA ILE A 742 -3.46 9.27 -17.76
C ILE A 742 -3.91 8.06 -16.94
N GLY A 743 -3.97 6.89 -17.58
CA GLY A 743 -4.51 5.66 -16.99
C GLY A 743 -3.65 5.08 -15.87
N SER A 744 -2.34 5.30 -15.91
CA SER A 744 -1.42 4.95 -14.82
C SER A 744 -0.12 5.74 -14.90
N VAL A 745 0.62 5.75 -13.79
CA VAL A 745 1.87 6.50 -13.62
C VAL A 745 2.85 5.63 -12.85
N VAL A 746 3.98 5.28 -13.46
CA VAL A 746 5.02 4.45 -12.81
C VAL A 746 6.18 5.33 -12.32
N CYS A 747 6.75 4.98 -11.18
CA CYS A 747 8.01 5.53 -10.70
C CYS A 747 8.88 4.36 -10.24
N ALA A 748 10.12 4.31 -10.70
CA ALA A 748 11.03 3.21 -10.40
C ALA A 748 12.49 3.65 -10.39
N ILE A 749 13.27 2.90 -9.60
CA ILE A 749 14.73 2.98 -9.52
C ILE A 749 15.27 1.57 -9.74
N ALA A 750 16.11 1.42 -10.76
CA ALA A 750 16.84 0.19 -11.06
C ALA A 750 18.34 0.39 -10.79
N GLN A 751 19.06 -0.65 -10.37
CA GLN A 751 20.49 -0.57 -10.10
C GLN A 751 21.23 -1.78 -10.70
N ASN A 752 22.44 -1.53 -11.20
CA ASN A 752 23.40 -2.55 -11.56
C ASN A 752 24.79 -2.21 -10.98
N ASP A 753 25.81 -3.02 -11.27
CA ASP A 753 27.18 -2.84 -10.78
C ASP A 753 27.88 -1.55 -11.25
N THR A 754 27.25 -0.74 -12.12
CA THR A 754 27.84 0.46 -12.74
C THR A 754 27.13 1.78 -12.43
N ALA A 755 25.82 1.76 -12.21
CA ALA A 755 25.03 2.97 -11.92
C ALA A 755 23.64 2.67 -11.33
N ILE A 756 23.05 3.71 -10.73
CA ILE A 756 21.64 3.77 -10.35
C ILE A 756 20.88 4.52 -11.44
N TYR A 757 19.79 3.93 -11.92
CA TYR A 757 18.95 4.41 -13.01
C TYR A 757 17.55 4.70 -12.46
N ALA A 758 17.15 5.97 -12.41
CA ALA A 758 15.83 6.38 -11.94
C ALA A 758 15.02 7.00 -13.07
N ASN A 759 13.73 6.67 -13.16
CA ASN A 759 12.84 7.31 -14.14
C ASN A 759 11.42 7.47 -13.60
N ALA A 760 10.87 8.67 -13.76
CA ALA A 760 9.48 9.01 -13.47
C ALA A 760 8.68 9.10 -14.78
N ASP A 761 7.46 8.57 -14.78
CA ASP A 761 6.62 8.46 -15.97
C ASP A 761 6.23 9.82 -16.58
N TYR A 762 6.47 9.93 -17.89
CA TYR A 762 6.18 11.11 -18.70
C TYR A 762 4.70 11.54 -18.64
N ARG A 763 3.79 10.60 -18.32
CA ARG A 763 2.34 10.83 -18.27
C ARG A 763 1.92 11.81 -17.17
N LYS A 764 2.51 11.73 -15.97
CA LYS A 764 2.29 12.69 -14.86
C LYS A 764 3.29 13.85 -14.86
N ARG A 765 4.40 13.70 -15.60
CA ARG A 765 5.53 14.65 -15.66
C ARG A 765 6.21 14.82 -14.30
N GLY A 766 6.42 13.69 -13.62
CA GLY A 766 7.25 13.62 -12.42
C GLY A 766 8.72 13.83 -12.71
N GLY A 767 9.55 13.70 -11.66
CA GLY A 767 11.00 13.89 -11.77
C GLY A 767 11.79 12.93 -10.91
N VAL A 768 13.11 13.06 -11.02
CA VAL A 768 14.10 12.23 -10.33
C VAL A 768 15.28 13.10 -9.90
N ALA A 769 15.88 12.79 -8.76
CA ALA A 769 17.06 13.48 -8.25
C ALA A 769 17.95 12.51 -7.47
N GLY A 770 19.25 12.77 -7.43
CA GLY A 770 20.25 11.85 -6.90
C GLY A 770 21.66 12.41 -7.00
N PHE A 771 22.64 11.61 -6.62
CA PHE A 771 24.08 11.89 -6.71
C PHE A 771 24.87 10.58 -6.81
#